data_AF-A0A702Q127-F1
#
_entry.id   AF-A0A702Q127-F1
#
_cell.length_a   1.000
_cell.length_b   1.000
_cell.length_c   1.000
_cell.angle_alpha   90.00
_cell.angle_beta   90.00
_cell.angle_gamma   90.00
#
_symmetry.space_group_name_H-M   'P 1'
#
loop_
_entity.id
_entity.type
_entity.pdbx_description
1 polymer ?
#
loop_
_entity_poly.entity_id
_entity_poly.type
_entity_poly.pdbx_seq_one_letter_code
_entity_poly.pdbx_strand_id
1 'polypeptide(L)'
;MMNKMNNYSPNWYLLHKLLVDETPVFTRDRLWTYKEHQHARALAIYLAHATLATPVLNKTTIAELLSGSRGWPCKDGKHHFIQTNCSLDFLEDAGFLSFYADWCSVHCQHPWQTEVLDDSIIDILNTAEQLKQIRLGLNDFIEPHFCINVNELTALLSEEFGNVSLETLLPLCTRINDAVSVAPETSKFTPLHSTYLWQTLLEKYPAEEAFRRWMLCIQVQGRAIVPVLFSLLEKKQEENFLEEIERFLSSELSSSYSLKTIFKQVTNSRYFRQLVEPRTIQFNVSINKDMPEIGMKSEISATGNITAQDLDALYMYPAGDDPDEMEAFEKWEQRGYEIGLSMPLTWLIQECLIHSIYIDRQCLRGSSFLLNLLVMAKINPVLRHILFNILPQRFTWTYMLFLLSRVDTCDTALVHLTSRETLHTLLSSYSGAAGIEKTYREALLKEYLRTIESCDANGQRLLKIAYHIADLCSFYNDNYIDSPEYRMLTCLLQRLDDASVLQLVSSFIKQLEEQLPRRVLRLRERSIYYIGFWLAERIEKVEGNHNKQIQHELCTCLYTFYQTAFEECFSGKRRDLEPGAFFASLPWASLIAVKGASPLLSMSVRILDWRDSLTYKNENWSAVASAIRHYMQTLMCVVKCKIDVIEQKRVWRKVTEIVCSYGFGKQEGRVYIFDRYITDNARDLWVAFSVFLNSIPDDLYVDFIEQCKERIPVSSLYIMLDHCHILAREQVLQDIILSRRDLDKENLGLNDLELAFISACDNNHLKLAWGVLQAAKPILSRLKGMKNLDLLERICRWEGYAYKYEHLR
;
A
#
# COMPACT_ATOMS: atom_id res chain seq x y z
N MET A 1 32.95 -12.50 21.83
CA MET A 1 33.51 -12.37 20.47
C MET A 1 32.51 -12.93 19.47
N MET A 2 31.56 -12.11 19.00
CA MET A 2 30.71 -12.45 17.86
C MET A 2 31.36 -11.85 16.60
N ASN A 3 31.51 -12.67 15.56
CA ASN A 3 32.24 -12.37 14.35
C ASN A 3 31.67 -11.16 13.61
N LYS A 4 32.55 -10.23 13.20
CA LYS A 4 32.22 -9.23 12.17
C LYS A 4 31.76 -9.95 10.91
N MET A 5 30.58 -9.63 10.41
CA MET A 5 30.06 -10.21 9.17
C MET A 5 30.51 -9.35 7.99
N ASN A 6 31.26 -9.95 7.07
CA ASN A 6 31.70 -9.31 5.83
C ASN A 6 30.97 -9.98 4.67
N ASN A 7 30.16 -9.22 3.92
CA ASN A 7 29.54 -9.71 2.70
C ASN A 7 30.20 -9.02 1.49
N TYR A 8 30.81 -9.82 0.60
CA TYR A 8 31.57 -9.33 -0.55
C TYR A 8 30.75 -9.42 -1.84
N SER A 9 30.48 -8.29 -2.48
CA SER A 9 29.95 -8.20 -3.85
C SER A 9 30.32 -6.86 -4.49
N PRO A 10 30.70 -6.82 -5.79
CA PRO A 10 30.87 -5.57 -6.51
C PRO A 10 29.58 -4.76 -6.65
N ASN A 11 28.41 -5.41 -6.50
CA ASN A 11 27.13 -4.73 -6.63
C ASN A 11 26.78 -3.87 -5.41
N TRP A 12 27.37 -4.10 -4.23
CA TRP A 12 27.04 -3.29 -3.04
C TRP A 12 27.40 -1.82 -3.21
N TYR A 13 28.59 -1.54 -3.76
CA TYR A 13 28.99 -0.17 -4.08
C TYR A 13 28.12 0.45 -5.17
N LEU A 14 27.81 -0.33 -6.22
CA LEU A 14 26.96 0.12 -7.32
C LEU A 14 25.57 0.50 -6.83
N LEU A 15 24.91 -0.40 -6.09
CA LEU A 15 23.59 -0.17 -5.50
C LEU A 15 23.60 1.02 -4.54
N HIS A 16 24.61 1.11 -3.67
CA HIS A 16 24.74 2.25 -2.77
C HIS A 16 24.86 3.55 -3.53
N LYS A 17 25.69 3.61 -4.59
CA LYS A 17 25.86 4.82 -5.40
C LYS A 17 24.57 5.20 -6.13
N LEU A 18 23.90 4.23 -6.74
CA LEU A 18 22.62 4.44 -7.44
C LEU A 18 21.53 4.98 -6.52
N LEU A 19 21.57 4.63 -5.22
CA LEU A 19 20.58 5.03 -4.23
C LEU A 19 20.97 6.33 -3.48
N VAL A 20 22.25 6.58 -3.20
CA VAL A 20 22.72 7.68 -2.33
C VAL A 20 23.03 8.98 -3.08
N ASP A 21 23.45 8.94 -4.35
CA ASP A 21 23.73 10.15 -5.15
C ASP A 21 22.46 11.03 -5.37
N GLU A 22 21.28 10.58 -4.92
CA GLU A 22 19.98 11.20 -5.21
C GLU A 22 19.12 11.58 -3.99
N THR A 23 19.52 11.21 -2.77
CA THR A 23 18.83 11.72 -1.58
C THR A 23 19.28 13.15 -1.31
N PRO A 24 18.37 14.14 -1.15
CA PRO A 24 18.75 15.40 -0.57
C PRO A 24 19.36 15.07 0.79
N VAL A 25 20.64 15.36 0.94
CA VAL A 25 21.33 15.28 2.22
C VAL A 25 20.60 16.26 3.14
N PHE A 26 19.60 15.77 3.88
CA PHE A 26 19.07 16.50 5.02
C PHE A 26 20.20 16.54 6.03
N THR A 27 21.01 17.60 5.90
CA THR A 27 21.95 18.12 6.88
C THR A 27 22.84 17.06 7.54
N ARG A 28 23.74 16.40 6.78
CA ARG A 28 24.80 15.59 7.41
C ARG A 28 26.14 16.30 7.59
N ASP A 29 26.41 17.34 6.81
CA ASP A 29 27.62 18.15 7.01
C ASP A 29 27.25 19.63 7.21
N ARG A 30 26.44 19.91 8.24
CA ARG A 30 26.42 21.29 8.75
C ARG A 30 27.79 21.54 9.39
N LEU A 31 28.58 22.39 8.76
CA LEU A 31 29.77 22.94 9.39
C LEU A 31 29.32 23.83 10.55
N TRP A 32 29.63 23.40 11.77
CA TRP A 32 29.36 24.16 12.98
C TRP A 32 30.42 25.24 13.15
N THR A 33 29.97 26.45 13.48
CA THR A 33 30.85 27.58 13.76
C THR A 33 31.51 27.43 15.13
N TYR A 34 32.65 28.08 15.31
CA TYR A 34 33.36 28.11 16.60
C TYR A 34 32.46 28.54 17.77
N LYS A 35 31.58 29.53 17.55
CA LYS A 35 30.64 30.02 18.57
C LYS A 35 29.60 28.96 18.97
N GLU A 36 29.14 28.15 18.02
CA GLU A 36 28.20 27.05 18.30
C GLU A 36 28.87 25.94 19.12
N HIS A 37 30.13 25.61 18.82
CA HIS A 37 30.92 24.69 19.65
C HIS A 37 31.12 25.23 21.07
N GLN A 38 31.46 26.51 21.22
CA GLN A 38 31.61 27.14 22.54
C GLN A 38 30.30 27.10 23.33
N HIS A 39 29.19 27.49 22.70
CA HIS A 39 27.87 27.46 23.33
C HIS A 39 27.45 26.04 23.73
N ALA A 40 27.59 25.06 22.83
CA ALA A 40 27.24 23.67 23.11
C ALA A 40 28.05 23.07 24.26
N ARG A 41 29.35 23.36 24.32
CA ARG A 41 30.24 22.93 25.41
C ARG A 41 29.91 23.64 26.73
N ALA A 42 29.61 24.94 26.71
CA ALA A 42 29.15 25.66 27.91
C ALA A 42 27.82 25.12 28.45
N LEU A 43 26.87 24.81 27.55
CA LEU A 43 25.59 24.22 27.93
C LEU A 43 25.77 22.81 28.49
N ALA A 44 26.67 22.00 27.93
CA ALA A 44 27.02 20.69 28.45
C ALA A 44 27.59 20.76 29.87
N ILE A 45 28.53 21.69 30.13
CA ILE A 45 29.08 21.93 31.47
C ILE A 45 27.98 22.33 32.45
N TYR A 46 27.10 23.24 32.05
CA TYR A 46 25.95 23.64 32.86
C TYR A 46 25.07 22.43 33.21
N LEU A 47 24.59 21.68 32.21
CA LEU A 47 23.68 20.55 32.41
C LEU A 47 24.31 19.40 33.20
N ALA A 48 25.61 19.16 33.04
CA ALA A 48 26.33 18.10 33.74
C ALA A 48 26.57 18.39 35.24
N HIS A 49 26.38 19.64 35.68
CA HIS A 49 26.52 20.05 37.08
C HIS A 49 25.21 20.53 37.71
N ALA A 50 24.25 20.96 36.89
CA ALA A 50 22.98 21.46 37.37
C ALA A 50 22.06 20.36 37.90
N THR A 51 21.16 20.73 38.81
CA THR A 51 20.13 19.86 39.39
C THR A 51 18.76 20.23 38.84
N LEU A 52 17.87 19.25 38.65
CA LEU A 52 16.51 19.52 38.22
C LEU A 52 15.77 20.27 39.34
N ALA A 53 15.31 21.48 39.06
CA ALA A 53 14.68 22.37 40.04
C ALA A 53 13.22 22.01 40.32
N THR A 54 12.59 21.29 39.39
CA THR A 54 11.23 20.78 39.48
C THR A 54 11.24 19.27 39.76
N PRO A 55 10.10 18.69 40.20
CA PRO A 55 9.94 17.24 40.20
C PRO A 55 10.21 16.63 38.81
N VAL A 56 10.72 15.39 38.78
CA VAL A 56 10.89 14.63 37.53
C VAL A 56 9.52 14.24 37.00
N LEU A 57 9.22 14.43 35.71
CA LEU A 57 7.95 14.03 35.10
C LEU A 57 7.90 12.52 34.80
N ASN A 58 8.19 11.70 35.80
CA ASN A 58 8.22 10.25 35.69
C ASN A 58 6.91 9.58 36.09
N LYS A 59 6.79 8.27 35.89
CA LYS A 59 5.54 7.53 36.15
C LYS A 59 5.04 7.71 37.58
N THR A 60 5.96 7.70 38.55
CA THR A 60 5.65 7.90 39.98
C THR A 60 5.08 9.30 40.23
N THR A 61 5.75 10.35 39.75
CA THR A 61 5.32 11.74 39.97
C THR A 61 4.00 12.04 39.25
N ILE A 62 3.78 11.48 38.06
CA ILE A 62 2.50 11.63 37.36
C ILE A 62 1.37 10.93 38.15
N ALA A 63 1.58 9.72 38.68
CA ALA A 63 0.59 9.06 39.53
C ALA A 63 0.23 9.92 40.76
N GLU A 64 1.22 10.56 41.39
CA GLU A 64 1.00 11.47 42.52
C GLU A 64 0.22 12.75 42.11
N LEU A 65 0.51 13.31 40.93
CA LEU A 65 -0.21 14.47 40.39
C LEU A 65 -1.67 14.15 40.07
N LEU A 66 -1.92 13.00 39.44
CA LEU A 66 -3.26 12.57 39.04
C LEU A 66 -4.14 12.19 40.25
N SER A 67 -3.53 11.62 41.30
CA SER A 67 -4.21 11.30 42.56
C SER A 67 -4.39 12.51 43.49
N GLY A 68 -3.76 13.65 43.16
CA GLY A 68 -3.78 14.85 44.00
C GLY A 68 -2.92 14.76 45.26
N SER A 69 -2.05 13.75 45.38
CA SER A 69 -1.13 13.61 46.53
C SER A 69 0.06 14.57 46.46
N ARG A 70 0.39 15.04 45.25
CA ARG A 70 1.42 16.05 45.00
C ARG A 70 0.91 17.10 44.02
N GLY A 71 1.28 18.36 44.23
CA GLY A 71 0.96 19.45 43.32
C GLY A 71 2.17 19.88 42.49
N TRP A 72 1.92 20.44 41.30
CA TRP A 72 2.94 21.00 40.42
C TRP A 72 3.19 22.49 40.74
N PRO A 73 4.44 22.97 40.76
CA PRO A 73 4.75 24.36 41.07
C PRO A 73 4.25 25.35 39.99
N CYS A 74 3.67 26.47 40.44
CA CYS A 74 3.16 27.56 39.61
C CYS A 74 3.94 28.87 39.84
N LYS A 75 3.89 29.78 38.87
CA LYS A 75 4.60 31.08 38.91
C LYS A 75 4.16 31.99 40.05
N ASP A 76 2.94 31.81 40.55
CA ASP A 76 2.40 32.52 41.71
C ASP A 76 2.92 31.98 43.06
N GLY A 77 3.78 30.96 43.04
CA GLY A 77 4.34 30.31 44.22
C GLY A 77 3.43 29.24 44.85
N LYS A 78 2.26 28.97 44.27
CA LYS A 78 1.36 27.90 44.71
C LYS A 78 1.65 26.59 43.98
N HIS A 79 0.98 25.54 44.44
CA HIS A 79 0.99 24.23 43.79
C HIS A 79 -0.39 23.91 43.24
N HIS A 80 -0.44 23.39 42.02
CA HIS A 80 -1.67 22.97 41.34
C HIS A 80 -1.81 21.45 41.36
N PHE A 81 -3.02 20.96 41.63
CA PHE A 81 -3.34 19.54 41.70
C PHE A 81 -4.35 19.21 40.59
N ILE A 82 -4.08 18.18 39.80
CA ILE A 82 -4.90 17.83 38.63
C ILE A 82 -6.20 17.13 39.06
N GLN A 83 -6.09 16.17 39.99
CA GLN A 83 -7.18 15.32 40.50
C GLN A 83 -8.19 14.89 39.42
N THR A 84 -7.95 13.74 38.79
CA THR A 84 -8.82 13.18 37.74
C THR A 84 -9.52 11.91 38.21
N ASN A 85 -10.62 11.54 37.58
CA ASN A 85 -11.27 10.23 37.79
C ASN A 85 -10.62 9.14 36.92
N CYS A 86 -9.73 9.50 35.99
CA CYS A 86 -9.02 8.57 35.13
C CYS A 86 -7.78 7.99 35.82
N SER A 87 -7.65 6.66 35.85
CA SER A 87 -6.43 6.04 36.36
C SER A 87 -5.25 6.21 35.40
N LEU A 88 -4.03 6.26 35.93
CA LEU A 88 -2.81 6.31 35.11
C LEU A 88 -2.71 5.11 34.16
N ASP A 89 -3.02 3.91 34.67
CA ASP A 89 -3.00 2.68 33.89
C ASP A 89 -3.96 2.76 32.69
N PHE A 90 -5.17 3.32 32.89
CA PHE A 90 -6.11 3.52 31.80
C PHE A 90 -5.57 4.51 30.74
N LEU A 91 -5.00 5.64 31.17
CA LEU A 91 -4.46 6.65 30.25
C LEU A 91 -3.27 6.11 29.44
N GLU A 92 -2.48 5.22 30.03
CA GLU A 92 -1.37 4.54 29.39
C GLU A 92 -1.85 3.45 28.40
N ASP A 93 -2.78 2.58 28.83
CA ASP A 93 -3.35 1.51 28.00
C ASP A 93 -4.20 2.03 26.83
N ALA A 94 -4.89 3.15 27.04
CA ALA A 94 -5.64 3.87 26.01
C ALA A 94 -4.72 4.72 25.10
N GLY A 95 -3.42 4.79 25.39
CA GLY A 95 -2.43 5.47 24.56
C GLY A 95 -2.52 7.00 24.61
N PHE A 96 -3.06 7.60 25.67
CA PHE A 96 -3.00 9.05 25.87
C PHE A 96 -1.69 9.50 26.54
N LEU A 97 -1.07 8.62 27.32
CA LEU A 97 0.22 8.84 27.97
C LEU A 97 1.23 7.76 27.59
N SER A 98 2.52 8.12 27.62
CA SER A 98 3.64 7.18 27.54
C SER A 98 4.84 7.66 28.34
N PHE A 99 5.72 6.74 28.75
CA PHE A 99 6.85 6.99 29.64
C PHE A 99 8.16 6.43 29.07
N TYR A 100 8.50 6.80 27.83
CA TYR A 100 9.77 6.40 27.24
C TYR A 100 10.95 6.97 28.04
N ALA A 101 11.83 6.11 28.56
CA ALA A 101 12.92 6.47 29.47
C ALA A 101 12.44 7.18 30.75
N ASP A 102 11.32 6.71 31.31
CA ASP A 102 10.70 7.23 32.53
C ASP A 102 10.34 8.72 32.47
N TRP A 103 9.97 9.22 31.28
CA TRP A 103 9.53 10.61 31.08
C TRP A 103 8.19 10.70 30.35
N CYS A 104 7.26 11.41 30.96
CA CYS A 104 5.88 11.55 30.49
C CYS A 104 5.81 12.26 29.13
N SER A 105 5.13 11.61 28.20
CA SER A 105 4.71 12.14 26.91
C SER A 105 3.19 12.05 26.78
N VAL A 106 2.60 13.10 26.22
CA VAL A 106 1.14 13.23 26.07
C VAL A 106 0.77 13.12 24.59
N HIS A 107 -0.21 12.27 24.30
CA HIS A 107 -0.69 11.90 22.97
C HIS A 107 -2.17 12.21 22.85
N CYS A 108 -2.51 13.47 22.56
CA CYS A 108 -3.92 13.86 22.40
C CYS A 108 -4.06 15.11 21.54
N GLN A 109 -4.97 15.04 20.56
CA GLN A 109 -5.43 16.20 19.79
C GLN A 109 -6.81 16.64 20.30
N HIS A 110 -6.94 17.93 20.63
CA HIS A 110 -8.21 18.48 21.10
C HIS A 110 -9.30 18.50 19.99
N PRO A 111 -10.53 18.06 20.30
CA PRO A 111 -11.70 18.22 19.42
C PRO A 111 -12.18 19.68 19.34
N TRP A 112 -13.08 19.98 18.40
CA TRP A 112 -13.50 21.36 18.12
C TRP A 112 -14.74 21.76 18.89
N GLN A 113 -15.57 20.79 19.26
CA GLN A 113 -16.79 21.00 20.01
C GLN A 113 -16.81 20.06 21.22
N THR A 114 -16.36 20.56 22.37
CA THR A 114 -16.35 19.79 23.62
C THR A 114 -17.75 19.64 24.25
N GLU A 115 -18.70 20.48 23.84
CA GLU A 115 -20.07 20.53 24.39
C GLU A 115 -20.93 19.30 24.05
N VAL A 116 -20.52 18.49 23.07
CA VAL A 116 -21.25 17.30 22.60
C VAL A 116 -20.61 16.00 23.12
N LEU A 117 -19.51 16.11 23.87
CA LEU A 117 -18.76 14.96 24.37
C LEU A 117 -19.27 14.51 25.74
N ASP A 118 -19.14 13.23 26.02
CA ASP A 118 -19.41 12.67 27.35
C ASP A 118 -18.38 13.18 28.39
N ASP A 119 -18.83 13.34 29.64
CA ASP A 119 -18.00 13.84 30.74
C ASP A 119 -16.72 13.00 30.94
N SER A 120 -16.78 11.69 30.67
CA SER A 120 -15.60 10.81 30.77
C SER A 120 -14.52 11.13 29.72
N ILE A 121 -14.91 11.56 28.52
CA ILE A 121 -13.98 12.01 27.47
C ILE A 121 -13.44 13.40 27.82
N ILE A 122 -14.28 14.28 28.37
CA ILE A 122 -13.88 15.61 28.82
C ILE A 122 -12.81 15.52 29.93
N ASP A 123 -12.96 14.61 30.90
CA ASP A 123 -11.96 14.38 31.96
C ASP A 123 -10.60 13.94 31.40
N ILE A 124 -10.58 13.03 30.42
CA ILE A 124 -9.35 12.61 29.72
C ILE A 124 -8.70 13.81 29.02
N LEU A 125 -9.49 14.59 28.27
CA LEU A 125 -9.01 15.75 27.51
C LEU A 125 -8.41 16.81 28.43
N ASN A 126 -9.11 17.14 29.52
CA ASN A 126 -8.63 18.11 30.51
C ASN A 126 -7.35 17.64 31.18
N THR A 127 -7.27 16.36 31.55
CA THR A 127 -6.07 15.76 32.15
C THR A 127 -4.87 15.82 31.21
N ALA A 128 -5.06 15.40 29.95
CA ALA A 128 -4.01 15.43 28.94
C ALA A 128 -3.52 16.87 28.68
N GLU A 129 -4.42 17.84 28.59
CA GLU A 129 -4.09 19.23 28.35
C GLU A 129 -3.36 19.89 29.52
N GLN A 130 -3.77 19.62 30.76
CA GLN A 130 -3.04 20.09 31.95
C GLN A 130 -1.61 19.53 31.99
N LEU A 131 -1.44 18.23 31.73
CA LEU A 131 -0.10 17.62 31.64
C LEU A 131 0.74 18.23 30.52
N LYS A 132 0.13 18.53 29.37
CA LYS A 132 0.79 19.22 28.27
C LYS A 132 1.20 20.65 28.65
N GLN A 133 0.36 21.38 29.38
CA GLN A 133 0.66 22.72 29.87
C GLN A 133 1.79 22.72 30.90
N ILE A 134 1.82 21.73 31.82
CA ILE A 134 2.94 21.50 32.73
C ILE A 134 4.25 21.28 31.97
N ARG A 135 4.25 20.39 30.97
CA ARG A 135 5.44 20.09 30.14
C ARG A 135 5.96 21.31 29.38
N LEU A 136 5.09 22.26 29.04
CA LEU A 136 5.42 23.44 28.23
C LEU A 136 5.55 24.74 29.03
N GLY A 137 5.27 24.73 30.34
CA GLY A 137 5.27 25.93 31.18
C GLY A 137 4.21 26.97 30.82
N LEU A 138 3.05 26.52 30.33
CA LEU A 138 1.92 27.37 29.93
C LEU A 138 0.96 27.59 31.11
N ASN A 139 0.00 28.51 31.00
CA ASN A 139 -1.06 28.74 32.02
C ASN A 139 -0.55 28.77 33.47
N ASP A 140 0.49 29.59 33.71
CA ASP A 140 1.13 29.78 35.02
C ASP A 140 1.86 28.57 35.61
N PHE A 141 1.92 27.43 34.93
CA PHE A 141 2.80 26.32 35.32
C PHE A 141 4.27 26.68 35.12
N ILE A 142 5.13 26.21 36.03
CA ILE A 142 6.59 26.29 35.86
C ILE A 142 7.04 25.12 35.01
N GLU A 143 7.70 25.40 33.88
CA GLU A 143 8.29 24.36 33.02
C GLU A 143 9.41 23.60 33.78
N PRO A 144 9.57 22.28 33.55
CA PRO A 144 10.75 21.56 34.01
C PRO A 144 12.05 22.23 33.57
N HIS A 145 12.93 22.55 34.52
CA HIS A 145 14.19 23.22 34.24
C HIS A 145 15.28 22.81 35.22
N PHE A 146 16.53 22.95 34.79
CA PHE A 146 17.70 22.76 35.64
C PHE A 146 18.09 24.08 36.31
N CYS A 147 18.76 23.99 37.45
CA CYS A 147 19.38 25.14 38.11
C CYS A 147 20.73 24.77 38.73
N ILE A 148 21.61 25.76 38.86
CA ILE A 148 22.92 25.65 39.54
C ILE A 148 23.24 26.99 40.21
N ASN A 149 24.07 27.00 41.25
CA ASN A 149 24.53 28.24 41.85
C ASN A 149 25.32 29.10 40.83
N VAL A 150 25.08 30.42 40.81
CA VAL A 150 25.73 31.35 39.86
C VAL A 150 27.25 31.33 40.00
N ASN A 151 27.77 31.32 41.24
CA ASN A 151 29.20 31.38 41.49
C ASN A 151 29.89 30.07 41.09
N GLU A 152 29.24 28.94 41.36
CA GLU A 152 29.71 27.61 40.94
C GLU A 152 29.79 27.51 39.42
N LEU A 153 28.73 27.87 38.70
CA LEU A 153 28.73 27.85 37.24
C LEU A 153 29.77 28.80 36.64
N THR A 154 29.91 29.99 37.22
CA THR A 154 30.91 30.97 36.74
C THR A 154 32.32 30.42 36.91
N ALA A 155 32.63 29.78 38.04
CA ALA A 155 33.93 29.16 38.26
C ALA A 155 34.23 28.05 37.23
N LEU A 156 33.27 27.15 36.99
CA LEU A 156 33.38 26.06 36.01
C LEU A 156 33.58 26.57 34.58
N LEU A 157 32.82 27.60 34.17
CA LEU A 157 32.95 28.17 32.83
C LEU A 157 34.23 29.00 32.69
N SER A 158 34.71 29.66 33.74
CA SER A 158 35.97 30.41 33.71
C SER A 158 37.20 29.53 33.64
N GLU A 159 37.16 28.32 34.22
CA GLU A 159 38.22 27.32 34.05
C GLU A 159 38.37 26.91 32.58
N GLU A 160 37.25 26.74 31.88
CA GLU A 160 37.23 26.24 30.50
C GLU A 160 37.43 27.33 29.44
N PHE A 161 36.78 28.49 29.62
CA PHE A 161 36.69 29.55 28.61
C PHE A 161 37.38 30.86 29.01
N GLY A 162 37.91 30.95 30.24
CA GLY A 162 38.49 32.19 30.78
C GLY A 162 37.42 33.24 31.14
N ASN A 163 37.76 34.52 31.00
CA ASN A 163 36.90 35.65 31.43
C ASN A 163 35.78 36.01 30.43
N VAL A 164 35.20 35.03 29.75
CA VAL A 164 34.04 35.25 28.87
C VAL A 164 32.78 35.36 29.73
N SER A 165 31.92 36.34 29.45
CA SER A 165 30.70 36.51 30.25
C SER A 165 29.72 35.36 30.08
N LEU A 166 29.02 35.02 31.16
CA LEU A 166 28.00 33.96 31.19
C LEU A 166 26.95 34.17 30.10
N GLU A 167 26.49 35.40 29.92
CA GLU A 167 25.45 35.77 28.94
C GLU A 167 25.94 35.62 27.49
N THR A 168 27.25 35.65 27.26
CA THR A 168 27.84 35.39 25.93
C THR A 168 27.87 33.89 25.63
N LEU A 169 28.19 33.06 26.64
CA LEU A 169 28.26 31.60 26.50
C LEU A 169 26.88 30.93 26.53
N LEU A 170 25.96 31.46 27.33
CA LEU A 170 24.60 30.95 27.55
C LEU A 170 23.59 32.10 27.39
N PRO A 171 23.22 32.46 26.15
CA PRO A 171 22.36 33.63 25.88
C PRO A 171 20.97 33.58 26.52
N LEU A 172 20.47 32.39 26.84
CA LEU A 172 19.16 32.16 27.45
C LEU A 172 19.24 31.92 28.97
N CYS A 173 20.37 32.23 29.60
CA CYS A 173 20.48 32.12 31.04
C CYS A 173 19.61 33.19 31.74
N THR A 174 18.91 32.77 32.79
CA THR A 174 18.13 33.63 33.67
C THR A 174 18.65 33.46 35.10
N ARG A 175 18.82 34.57 35.81
CA ARG A 175 19.24 34.56 37.21
C ARG A 175 18.00 34.57 38.09
N ILE A 176 17.86 33.54 38.93
CA ILE A 176 16.79 33.38 39.90
C ILE A 176 17.48 33.32 41.28
N ASN A 177 17.49 34.45 41.99
CA ASN A 177 18.25 34.63 43.23
C ASN A 177 19.75 34.30 43.03
N ASP A 178 20.30 33.38 43.83
CA ASP A 178 21.69 32.91 43.75
C ASP A 178 21.90 31.76 42.74
N ALA A 179 20.88 31.41 41.95
CA ALA A 179 20.93 30.34 40.97
C ALA A 179 20.76 30.85 39.53
N VAL A 180 21.35 30.12 38.58
CA VAL A 180 21.15 30.30 37.14
C VAL A 180 20.28 29.17 36.64
N SER A 181 19.26 29.51 35.84
CA SER A 181 18.47 28.58 35.04
C SER A 181 18.60 28.91 33.56
N VAL A 182 18.81 27.92 32.72
CA VAL A 182 18.78 28.05 31.26
C VAL A 182 17.46 27.48 30.75
N ALA A 183 16.69 28.32 30.05
CA ALA A 183 15.41 27.92 29.49
C ALA A 183 15.59 26.83 28.41
N PRO A 184 14.66 25.85 28.30
CA PRO A 184 14.70 24.82 27.27
C PRO A 184 14.79 25.38 25.84
N GLU A 185 15.79 24.91 25.09
CA GLU A 185 16.10 25.35 23.71
C GLU A 185 15.43 24.45 22.65
N THR A 186 14.12 24.33 22.72
CA THR A 186 13.38 23.24 22.06
C THR A 186 13.46 23.21 20.53
N SER A 187 13.72 24.35 19.90
CA SER A 187 13.92 24.47 18.45
C SER A 187 15.41 24.62 18.05
N LYS A 188 16.32 24.66 19.02
CA LYS A 188 17.75 24.93 18.83
C LYS A 188 18.68 23.88 19.45
N PHE A 189 18.18 22.97 20.29
CA PHE A 189 18.97 21.88 20.83
C PHE A 189 19.31 20.88 19.73
N THR A 190 20.58 20.89 19.32
CA THR A 190 21.08 20.12 18.18
C THR A 190 21.89 18.89 18.60
N PRO A 191 22.19 17.95 17.67
CA PRO A 191 23.12 16.85 17.93
C PRO A 191 24.48 17.28 18.48
N LEU A 192 24.95 18.49 18.17
CA LEU A 192 26.19 19.03 18.74
C LEU A 192 26.11 19.19 20.26
N HIS A 193 24.99 19.73 20.77
CA HIS A 193 24.74 19.89 22.20
C HIS A 193 24.65 18.53 22.90
N SER A 194 23.92 17.60 22.28
CA SER A 194 23.78 16.22 22.75
C SER A 194 25.15 15.51 22.86
N THR A 195 26.04 15.74 21.89
CA THR A 195 27.38 15.14 21.84
C THR A 195 28.29 15.67 22.95
N TYR A 196 28.39 16.99 23.11
CA TYR A 196 29.21 17.56 24.18
C TYR A 196 28.69 17.18 25.56
N LEU A 197 27.36 17.12 25.74
CA LEU A 197 26.77 16.66 26.98
C LEU A 197 27.18 15.23 27.32
N TRP A 198 27.13 14.32 26.35
CA TRP A 198 27.58 12.94 26.53
C TRP A 198 29.05 12.87 26.96
N GLN A 199 29.92 13.62 26.27
CA GLN A 199 31.35 13.67 26.58
C GLN A 199 31.61 14.18 28.01
N THR A 200 31.01 15.32 28.38
CA THR A 200 31.18 15.91 29.71
C THR A 200 30.62 15.02 30.83
N LEU A 201 29.55 14.27 30.58
CA LEU A 201 29.00 13.33 31.57
C LEU A 201 29.90 12.10 31.73
N LEU A 202 30.45 11.57 30.65
CA LEU A 202 31.39 10.44 30.67
C LEU A 202 32.70 10.75 31.40
N GLU A 203 33.14 12.02 31.40
CA GLU A 203 34.33 12.44 32.14
C GLU A 203 34.13 12.37 33.66
N LYS A 204 32.89 12.42 34.13
CA LYS A 204 32.54 12.52 35.56
C LYS A 204 31.92 11.27 36.15
N TYR A 205 31.18 10.52 35.34
CA TYR A 205 30.34 9.42 35.80
C TYR A 205 30.65 8.14 35.00
N PRO A 206 30.43 6.95 35.60
CA PRO A 206 30.37 5.71 34.84
C PRO A 206 29.34 5.78 33.70
N ALA A 207 29.56 5.01 32.63
CA ALA A 207 28.76 5.09 31.40
C ALA A 207 27.23 4.97 31.64
N GLU A 208 26.80 4.05 32.51
CA GLU A 208 25.39 3.86 32.88
C GLU A 208 24.75 5.12 33.48
N GLU A 209 25.40 5.72 34.50
CA GLU A 209 24.89 6.93 35.15
C GLU A 209 24.99 8.16 34.24
N ALA A 210 26.06 8.22 33.42
CA ALA A 210 26.19 9.25 32.38
C ALA A 210 25.03 9.17 31.38
N PHE A 211 24.66 7.96 30.94
CA PHE A 211 23.58 7.75 29.98
C PHE A 211 22.21 8.11 30.56
N ARG A 212 21.95 7.71 31.81
CA ARG A 212 20.72 8.08 32.53
C ARG A 212 20.55 9.60 32.65
N ARG A 213 21.63 10.31 33.01
CA ARG A 213 21.63 11.78 33.08
C ARG A 213 21.49 12.43 31.72
N TRP A 214 22.18 11.90 30.71
CA TRP A 214 22.12 12.38 29.33
C TRP A 214 20.68 12.33 28.80
N MET A 215 19.98 11.20 28.99
CA MET A 215 18.57 11.02 28.62
C MET A 215 17.66 12.05 29.31
N LEU A 216 17.79 12.20 30.62
CA LEU A 216 16.99 13.17 31.39
C LEU A 216 17.20 14.61 30.88
N CYS A 217 18.46 15.02 30.72
CA CYS A 217 18.80 16.37 30.26
C CYS A 217 18.22 16.66 28.88
N ILE A 218 18.30 15.71 27.95
CA ILE A 218 17.78 15.87 26.58
C ILE A 218 16.25 15.95 26.56
N GLN A 219 15.56 15.15 27.36
CA GLN A 219 14.09 15.18 27.40
C GLN A 219 13.57 16.51 27.98
N VAL A 220 14.27 17.08 28.96
CA VAL A 220 13.94 18.38 29.54
C VAL A 220 14.28 19.53 28.58
N GLN A 221 15.50 19.54 28.00
CA GLN A 221 16.00 20.68 27.23
C GLN A 221 15.61 20.64 25.75
N GLY A 222 15.67 19.46 25.12
CA GLY A 222 15.36 19.26 23.71
C GLY A 222 13.89 18.92 23.42
N ARG A 223 13.11 18.51 24.44
CA ARG A 223 11.72 18.00 24.31
C ARG A 223 11.54 16.81 23.34
N ALA A 224 12.63 16.27 22.82
CA ALA A 224 12.74 15.10 21.96
C ALA A 224 14.11 14.44 22.20
N ILE A 225 14.25 13.15 21.87
CA ILE A 225 15.50 12.41 22.05
C ILE A 225 16.44 12.76 20.87
N VAL A 226 17.36 13.69 21.11
CA VAL A 226 18.34 14.18 20.13
C VAL A 226 19.62 13.32 20.19
N PRO A 227 19.99 12.59 19.12
CA PRO A 227 21.16 11.71 19.12
C PRO A 227 22.49 12.47 19.12
N VAL A 228 23.57 11.74 19.42
CA VAL A 228 24.96 12.23 19.33
C VAL A 228 25.49 12.20 17.90
N LEU A 229 26.48 13.04 17.61
CA LEU A 229 27.28 13.02 16.39
C LEU A 229 28.45 12.06 16.58
N PHE A 230 28.32 10.84 16.08
CA PHE A 230 29.38 9.82 16.20
C PHE A 230 30.70 10.25 15.55
N SER A 231 30.69 11.14 14.56
CA SER A 231 31.91 11.69 13.94
C SER A 231 32.78 12.53 14.88
N LEU A 232 32.23 12.99 16.01
CA LEU A 232 32.93 13.77 17.03
C LEU A 232 33.28 12.95 18.28
N LEU A 233 32.88 11.67 18.33
CA LEU A 233 33.17 10.79 19.46
C LEU A 233 34.49 10.06 19.25
N GLU A 234 35.26 9.92 20.33
CA GLU A 234 36.35 8.96 20.35
C GLU A 234 35.79 7.53 20.37
N LYS A 235 36.55 6.58 19.83
CA LYS A 235 36.12 5.18 19.72
C LYS A 235 35.60 4.59 21.04
N LYS A 236 36.25 4.90 22.17
CA LYS A 236 35.81 4.43 23.48
C LYS A 236 34.49 5.07 23.94
N GLN A 237 34.29 6.35 23.63
CA GLN A 237 33.06 7.07 23.94
C GLN A 237 31.89 6.55 23.10
N GLU A 238 32.15 6.22 21.84
CA GLU A 238 31.23 5.55 20.92
C GLU A 238 30.84 4.15 21.44
N GLU A 239 31.82 3.30 21.77
CA GLU A 239 31.59 1.96 22.30
C GLU A 239 30.72 2.00 23.57
N ASN A 240 31.06 2.87 24.52
CA ASN A 240 30.25 3.07 25.73
C ASN A 240 28.81 3.48 25.39
N PHE A 241 28.62 4.42 24.45
CA PHE A 241 27.29 4.91 24.10
C PHE A 241 26.43 3.81 23.46
N LEU A 242 27.00 3.06 22.51
CA LEU A 242 26.30 1.95 21.86
C LEU A 242 25.94 0.83 22.85
N GLU A 243 26.83 0.51 23.80
CA GLU A 243 26.54 -0.47 24.85
C GLU A 243 25.40 -0.04 25.77
N GLU A 244 25.37 1.23 26.21
CA GLU A 244 24.27 1.73 27.05
C GLU A 244 22.94 1.78 26.29
N ILE A 245 22.95 2.14 25.00
CA ILE A 245 21.75 2.05 24.17
C ILE A 245 21.26 0.61 24.05
N GLU A 246 22.16 -0.34 23.78
CA GLU A 246 21.80 -1.75 23.71
C GLU A 246 21.16 -2.22 25.04
N ARG A 247 21.73 -1.84 26.19
CA ARG A 247 21.13 -2.14 27.50
C ARG A 247 19.77 -1.48 27.68
N PHE A 248 19.65 -0.20 27.37
CA PHE A 248 18.40 0.56 27.46
C PHE A 248 17.28 -0.07 26.60
N LEU A 249 17.57 -0.39 25.33
CA LEU A 249 16.60 -1.02 24.43
C LEU A 249 16.23 -2.43 24.92
N SER A 250 17.15 -3.16 25.55
CA SER A 250 16.87 -4.47 26.13
C SER A 250 15.99 -4.42 27.38
N SER A 251 16.07 -3.36 28.20
CA SER A 251 15.35 -3.23 29.47
C SER A 251 14.01 -2.49 29.39
N GLU A 252 13.93 -1.44 28.57
CA GLU A 252 12.75 -0.56 28.47
C GLU A 252 11.80 -0.98 27.36
N LEU A 253 12.34 -1.30 26.19
CA LEU A 253 11.53 -1.63 25.02
C LEU A 253 10.90 -3.03 25.13
N SER A 254 11.51 -3.92 25.92
CA SER A 254 10.94 -5.24 26.22
C SER A 254 9.78 -5.18 27.23
N SER A 255 9.62 -4.07 27.96
CA SER A 255 8.70 -3.94 29.08
C SER A 255 7.56 -2.92 28.88
N SER A 256 7.67 -1.97 27.94
CA SER A 256 6.84 -0.76 28.02
C SER A 256 5.54 -0.75 27.21
N TYR A 257 5.49 -1.13 25.93
CA TYR A 257 4.25 -0.97 25.13
C TYR A 257 3.99 -2.06 24.09
N SER A 258 2.70 -2.42 23.90
CA SER A 258 2.26 -3.25 22.77
C SER A 258 2.17 -2.43 21.48
N LEU A 259 2.20 -3.08 20.31
CA LEU A 259 1.95 -2.40 19.02
C LEU A 259 0.55 -1.75 18.98
N LYS A 260 -0.44 -2.32 19.68
CA LYS A 260 -1.76 -1.70 19.83
C LYS A 260 -1.70 -0.40 20.61
N THR A 261 -0.96 -0.37 21.71
CA THR A 261 -0.80 0.84 22.53
C THR A 261 -0.11 1.94 21.74
N ILE A 262 0.94 1.61 20.98
CA ILE A 262 1.61 2.56 20.08
C ILE A 262 0.60 3.05 19.02
N PHE A 263 -0.15 2.16 18.38
CA PHE A 263 -1.17 2.55 17.40
C PHE A 263 -2.19 3.55 17.98
N LYS A 264 -2.64 3.33 19.21
CA LYS A 264 -3.50 4.27 19.93
C LYS A 264 -2.81 5.62 20.14
N GLN A 265 -1.55 5.66 20.59
CA GLN A 265 -0.78 6.90 20.78
C GLN A 265 -0.75 7.76 19.51
N VAL A 266 -0.55 7.14 18.36
CA VAL A 266 -0.49 7.85 17.08
C VAL A 266 -1.86 8.33 16.64
N THR A 267 -2.86 7.45 16.76
CA THR A 267 -4.26 7.78 16.46
C THR A 267 -4.73 8.93 17.34
N ASN A 268 -4.40 8.92 18.63
CA ASN A 268 -4.80 9.97 19.56
C ASN A 268 -4.10 11.30 19.27
N SER A 269 -2.86 11.25 18.78
CA SER A 269 -2.08 12.45 18.44
C SER A 269 -2.55 13.14 17.15
N ARG A 270 -3.16 12.40 16.20
CA ARG A 270 -3.47 12.90 14.85
C ARG A 270 -4.94 12.84 14.43
N TYR A 271 -5.67 11.87 14.97
CA TYR A 271 -7.01 11.48 14.51
C TYR A 271 -8.02 11.36 15.63
N PHE A 272 -7.65 11.66 16.89
CA PHE A 272 -8.56 11.54 18.04
C PHE A 272 -9.88 12.27 17.79
N ARG A 273 -9.79 13.48 17.22
CA ARG A 273 -10.94 14.27 16.78
C ARG A 273 -11.91 13.45 15.91
N GLN A 274 -11.40 12.79 14.87
CA GLN A 274 -12.22 12.04 13.93
C GLN A 274 -12.84 10.79 14.59
N LEU A 275 -12.18 10.26 15.62
CA LEU A 275 -12.61 9.08 16.37
C LEU A 275 -13.76 9.39 17.34
N VAL A 276 -13.73 10.54 18.02
CA VAL A 276 -14.77 10.94 19.00
C VAL A 276 -15.85 11.85 18.43
N GLU A 277 -15.68 12.37 17.21
CA GLU A 277 -16.71 13.12 16.46
C GLU A 277 -17.14 12.38 15.17
N PRO A 278 -17.59 11.09 15.18
CA PRO A 278 -17.94 10.42 13.94
C PRO A 278 -19.18 11.07 13.31
N ARG A 279 -19.03 11.43 12.03
CA ARG A 279 -20.14 11.94 11.21
C ARG A 279 -20.62 10.82 10.32
N THR A 280 -21.84 10.34 10.53
CA THR A 280 -22.46 9.42 9.57
C THR A 280 -23.04 10.26 8.43
N ILE A 281 -22.50 10.08 7.22
CA ILE A 281 -23.07 10.68 6.01
C ILE A 281 -23.97 9.62 5.37
N GLN A 282 -25.28 9.73 5.59
CA GLN A 282 -26.24 8.91 4.85
C GLN A 282 -26.50 9.54 3.49
N PHE A 283 -26.14 8.81 2.44
CA PHE A 283 -26.49 9.17 1.07
C PHE A 283 -27.83 8.51 0.72
N ASN A 284 -28.91 9.27 0.82
CA ASN A 284 -30.20 8.84 0.32
C ASN A 284 -30.25 9.11 -1.18
N VAL A 285 -30.03 8.06 -1.97
CA VAL A 285 -30.12 8.08 -3.42
C VAL A 285 -31.53 7.66 -3.81
N SER A 286 -32.41 8.63 -4.05
CA SER A 286 -33.74 8.35 -4.61
C SER A 286 -33.67 8.36 -6.13
N ILE A 287 -33.84 7.20 -6.75
CA ILE A 287 -33.98 7.08 -8.21
C ILE A 287 -35.47 7.10 -8.52
N ASN A 288 -35.97 8.25 -8.97
CA ASN A 288 -37.37 8.39 -9.35
C ASN A 288 -37.55 7.96 -10.82
N LYS A 289 -38.53 7.10 -11.11
CA LYS A 289 -38.75 6.59 -12.49
C LYS A 289 -39.10 7.67 -13.51
N ASP A 290 -39.58 8.82 -13.04
CA ASP A 290 -40.12 9.90 -13.88
C ASP A 290 -39.21 11.14 -13.99
N MET A 291 -38.09 11.18 -13.25
CA MET A 291 -37.11 12.29 -13.26
C MET A 291 -35.70 11.71 -13.05
N PRO A 292 -34.74 11.90 -13.97
CA PRO A 292 -33.38 11.36 -13.84
C PRO A 292 -32.43 12.28 -13.08
N GLU A 293 -32.96 13.21 -12.29
CA GLU A 293 -32.13 13.87 -11.29
C GLU A 293 -31.91 12.86 -10.15
N ILE A 294 -30.66 12.42 -10.03
CA ILE A 294 -30.18 11.71 -8.84
C ILE A 294 -30.28 12.71 -7.69
N GLY A 295 -31.39 12.68 -6.97
CA GLY A 295 -31.55 13.42 -5.73
C GLY A 295 -30.64 12.78 -4.68
N MET A 296 -29.39 13.18 -4.64
CA MET A 296 -28.44 12.77 -3.61
C MET A 296 -28.63 13.70 -2.42
N LYS A 297 -29.41 13.25 -1.43
CA LYS A 297 -29.50 13.95 -0.14
C LYS A 297 -28.49 13.34 0.79
N SER A 298 -27.53 14.15 1.24
CA SER A 298 -26.65 13.79 2.35
C SER A 298 -27.27 14.27 3.65
N GLU A 299 -27.65 13.34 4.53
CA GLU A 299 -27.96 13.66 5.91
C GLU A 299 -26.74 13.35 6.77
N ILE A 300 -26.25 14.36 7.49
CA ILE A 300 -25.18 14.21 8.46
C ILE A 300 -25.83 14.01 9.82
N SER A 301 -25.70 12.82 10.39
CA SER A 301 -26.11 12.53 11.77
C SER A 301 -24.88 12.35 12.65
N ALA A 302 -24.91 12.97 13.83
CA ALA A 302 -23.94 12.68 14.88
C ALA A 302 -24.27 11.30 15.47
N THR A 303 -23.29 10.41 15.50
CA THR A 303 -23.39 9.19 16.32
C THR A 303 -23.41 9.60 17.80
N GLY A 304 -24.20 8.89 18.61
CA GLY A 304 -24.48 9.27 20.01
C GLY A 304 -23.24 9.45 20.91
N ASN A 305 -23.46 9.92 22.14
CA ASN A 305 -22.40 10.23 23.12
C ASN A 305 -21.44 9.04 23.31
N ILE A 306 -20.21 9.17 22.81
CA ILE A 306 -19.12 8.20 22.97
C ILE A 306 -18.52 8.37 24.37
N THR A 307 -18.44 7.29 25.14
CA THR A 307 -17.82 7.29 26.47
C THR A 307 -16.36 6.81 26.40
N ALA A 308 -15.59 7.01 27.48
CA ALA A 308 -14.22 6.51 27.60
C ALA A 308 -14.10 4.98 27.42
N GLN A 309 -15.15 4.22 27.76
CA GLN A 309 -15.16 2.75 27.62
C GLN A 309 -15.35 2.30 26.18
N ASP A 310 -15.98 3.13 25.34
CA ASP A 310 -16.24 2.82 23.93
C ASP A 310 -14.99 3.03 23.05
N LEU A 311 -14.00 3.80 23.53
CA LEU A 311 -12.82 4.19 22.76
C LEU A 311 -12.07 3.00 22.15
N ASP A 312 -11.90 1.90 22.90
CA ASP A 312 -11.14 0.75 22.42
C ASP A 312 -11.76 0.12 21.16
N ALA A 313 -13.08 0.09 21.08
CA ALA A 313 -13.83 -0.46 19.96
C ALA A 313 -13.81 0.45 18.72
N LEU A 314 -13.51 1.73 18.90
CA LEU A 314 -13.43 2.71 17.81
C LEU A 314 -12.08 2.69 17.09
N TYR A 315 -11.02 2.17 17.73
CA TYR A 315 -9.74 2.01 17.04
C TYR A 315 -9.84 0.92 15.98
N MET A 316 -9.71 1.31 14.71
CA MET A 316 -9.60 0.37 13.60
C MET A 316 -8.18 -0.20 13.54
N TYR A 317 -7.93 -1.21 14.38
CA TYR A 317 -6.65 -1.92 14.39
C TYR A 317 -6.39 -2.60 13.03
N PRO A 318 -5.14 -2.61 12.55
CA PRO A 318 -4.75 -3.51 11.46
C PRO A 318 -5.03 -4.95 11.89
N ALA A 319 -5.59 -5.77 11.00
CA ALA A 319 -5.95 -7.14 11.31
C ALA A 319 -4.71 -8.02 11.60
N GLY A 320 -4.42 -8.23 12.89
CA GLY A 320 -3.55 -9.28 13.43
C GLY A 320 -2.07 -8.90 13.60
N ASP A 321 -1.48 -9.36 14.72
CA ASP A 321 -0.05 -9.59 14.87
C ASP A 321 0.35 -10.78 13.96
N ASP A 322 0.32 -10.57 12.65
CA ASP A 322 0.80 -11.60 11.72
C ASP A 322 2.33 -11.73 11.90
N PRO A 323 2.86 -12.94 12.15
CA PRO A 323 4.29 -13.15 12.28
C PRO A 323 5.05 -12.91 10.97
N ASP A 324 4.34 -12.72 9.86
CA ASP A 324 4.90 -12.44 8.54
C ASP A 324 5.16 -10.93 8.33
N GLU A 325 6.44 -10.56 8.25
CA GLU A 325 6.92 -9.18 8.07
C GLU A 325 6.38 -8.49 6.80
N MET A 326 6.14 -9.25 5.74
CA MET A 326 5.65 -8.71 4.46
C MET A 326 4.17 -8.37 4.53
N GLU A 327 3.38 -9.24 5.17
CA GLU A 327 1.95 -8.99 5.39
C GLU A 327 1.73 -7.87 6.41
N ALA A 328 2.61 -7.76 7.41
CA ALA A 328 2.68 -6.60 8.28
C ALA A 328 3.08 -5.33 7.50
N PHE A 329 4.06 -5.38 6.60
CA PHE A 329 4.39 -4.21 5.78
C PHE A 329 3.17 -3.72 4.98
N GLU A 330 2.48 -4.57 4.23
CA GLU A 330 1.31 -4.17 3.42
C GLU A 330 0.15 -3.60 4.25
N LYS A 331 -0.12 -4.20 5.42
CA LYS A 331 -1.19 -3.72 6.33
C LYS A 331 -0.84 -2.40 7.00
N TRP A 332 0.45 -2.17 7.26
CA TRP A 332 0.91 -1.00 7.97
C TRP A 332 1.41 0.12 7.03
N GLU A 333 1.73 -0.13 5.75
CA GLU A 333 2.24 0.87 4.78
C GLU A 333 1.32 2.09 4.68
N GLN A 334 0.00 1.88 4.69
CA GLN A 334 -1.00 2.96 4.61
C GLN A 334 -1.04 3.89 5.85
N ARG A 335 -0.47 3.48 6.99
CA ARG A 335 -0.50 4.24 8.27
C ARG A 335 0.87 4.36 8.97
N GLY A 336 1.86 3.61 8.53
CA GLY A 336 3.14 3.38 9.20
C GLY A 336 4.09 4.58 9.12
N TYR A 337 4.00 5.35 8.04
CA TYR A 337 4.72 6.62 7.90
C TYR A 337 4.40 7.58 9.06
N GLU A 338 3.15 7.62 9.49
CA GLU A 338 2.68 8.49 10.56
C GLU A 338 3.09 7.98 11.94
N ILE A 339 3.11 6.67 12.11
CA ILE A 339 3.51 5.99 13.34
C ILE A 339 5.01 6.13 13.60
N GLY A 340 5.80 6.07 12.53
CA GLY A 340 7.24 6.29 12.62
C GLY A 340 7.62 7.69 13.10
N LEU A 341 6.84 8.74 12.78
CA LEU A 341 7.16 10.13 13.19
C LEU A 341 6.93 10.37 14.69
N SER A 342 6.07 9.57 15.32
CA SER A 342 5.62 9.79 16.70
C SER A 342 6.36 8.95 17.74
N MET A 343 7.19 7.99 17.32
CA MET A 343 8.01 7.19 18.24
C MET A 343 9.30 7.92 18.62
N PRO A 344 9.50 8.30 19.91
CA PRO A 344 10.64 9.13 20.33
C PRO A 344 12.02 8.51 20.06
N LEU A 345 12.11 7.17 20.02
CA LEU A 345 13.37 6.44 19.87
C LEU A 345 13.81 6.20 18.42
N THR A 346 12.94 6.44 17.44
CA THR A 346 13.23 6.14 16.02
C THR A 346 14.48 6.88 15.54
N TRP A 347 14.60 8.19 15.86
CA TRP A 347 15.75 8.99 15.44
C TRP A 347 17.06 8.52 16.10
N LEU A 348 17.01 8.18 17.39
CA LEU A 348 18.17 7.67 18.11
C LEU A 348 18.69 6.36 17.50
N ILE A 349 17.79 5.39 17.29
CA ILE A 349 18.14 4.09 16.70
C ILE A 349 18.67 4.29 15.29
N GLN A 350 18.05 5.17 14.49
CA GLN A 350 18.49 5.48 13.14
C GLN A 350 19.95 5.94 13.10
N GLU A 351 20.32 6.96 13.89
CA GLU A 351 21.71 7.46 13.90
C GLU A 351 22.71 6.37 14.34
N CYS A 352 22.37 5.55 15.32
CA CYS A 352 23.22 4.44 15.73
C CYS A 352 23.44 3.42 14.59
N LEU A 353 22.39 3.14 13.80
CA LEU A 353 22.46 2.19 12.68
C LEU A 353 23.27 2.73 11.51
N ILE A 354 23.12 4.01 11.18
CA ILE A 354 23.91 4.69 10.13
C ILE A 354 25.40 4.50 10.39
N HIS A 355 25.83 4.74 11.62
CA HIS A 355 27.24 4.62 11.99
C HIS A 355 27.71 3.18 12.17
N SER A 356 26.78 2.24 12.34
CA SER A 356 27.07 0.82 12.51
C SER A 356 27.28 0.04 11.21
N ILE A 357 27.06 0.67 10.04
CA ILE A 357 27.11 -0.01 8.74
C ILE A 357 28.15 0.64 7.85
N TYR A 358 29.03 -0.18 7.29
CA TYR A 358 30.12 0.28 6.44
C TYR A 358 30.08 -0.43 5.10
N ILE A 359 30.14 0.35 4.02
CA ILE A 359 30.38 -0.15 2.66
C ILE A 359 31.76 0.33 2.23
N ASP A 360 32.74 -0.57 2.34
CA ASP A 360 34.09 -0.33 1.84
C ASP A 360 34.30 -1.11 0.54
N ARG A 361 34.23 -0.39 -0.59
CA ARG A 361 34.29 -0.95 -1.94
C ARG A 361 33.27 -2.08 -2.08
N GLN A 362 33.73 -3.32 -2.20
CA GLN A 362 32.88 -4.50 -2.40
C GLN A 362 32.39 -5.12 -1.10
N CYS A 363 32.83 -4.63 0.07
CA CYS A 363 32.52 -5.24 1.36
C CYS A 363 31.46 -4.43 2.11
N LEU A 364 30.33 -5.06 2.38
CA LEU A 364 29.31 -4.56 3.29
C LEU A 364 29.51 -5.19 4.69
N ARG A 365 29.59 -4.36 5.72
CA ARG A 365 29.85 -4.76 7.11
C ARG A 365 28.85 -4.13 8.07
N GLY A 366 28.46 -4.89 9.08
CA GLY A 366 27.71 -4.40 10.24
C GLY A 366 28.51 -4.54 11.53
N SER A 367 28.28 -3.63 12.47
CA SER A 367 28.80 -3.69 13.84
C SER A 367 28.12 -4.80 14.65
N SER A 368 28.71 -5.17 15.79
CA SER A 368 28.08 -6.10 16.74
C SER A 368 26.78 -5.55 17.32
N PHE A 369 26.72 -4.24 17.58
CA PHE A 369 25.53 -3.54 18.07
C PHE A 369 24.32 -3.78 17.16
N LEU A 370 24.50 -3.59 15.84
CA LEU A 370 23.44 -3.83 14.86
C LEU A 370 22.96 -5.29 14.85
N LEU A 371 23.89 -6.25 14.94
CA LEU A 371 23.53 -7.67 15.01
C LEU A 371 22.75 -7.99 16.29
N ASN A 372 23.14 -7.40 17.42
CA ASN A 372 22.44 -7.58 18.69
C ASN A 372 21.02 -7.01 18.62
N LEU A 373 20.82 -5.85 17.99
CA LEU A 373 19.49 -5.28 17.77
C LEU A 373 18.58 -6.20 16.94
N LEU A 374 19.10 -6.81 15.88
CA LEU A 374 18.35 -7.78 15.09
C LEU A 374 17.98 -9.04 15.89
N VAL A 375 18.85 -9.48 16.80
CA VAL A 375 18.54 -10.58 17.72
C VAL A 375 17.44 -10.18 18.70
N MET A 376 17.53 -8.98 19.30
CA MET A 376 16.49 -8.46 20.20
C MET A 376 15.14 -8.29 19.50
N ALA A 377 15.12 -7.89 18.23
CA ALA A 377 13.90 -7.73 17.45
C ALA A 377 13.10 -9.04 17.28
N LYS A 378 13.74 -10.21 17.39
CA LYS A 378 13.04 -11.51 17.33
C LYS A 378 12.06 -11.70 18.48
N ILE A 379 12.34 -11.10 19.64
CA ILE A 379 11.51 -11.21 20.85
C ILE A 379 10.75 -9.92 21.18
N ASN A 380 11.08 -8.81 20.50
CA ASN A 380 10.48 -7.50 20.75
C ASN A 380 9.71 -7.00 19.52
N PRO A 381 8.36 -7.11 19.51
CA PRO A 381 7.53 -6.69 18.38
C PRO A 381 7.66 -5.20 18.01
N VAL A 382 7.90 -4.32 18.99
CA VAL A 382 8.04 -2.88 18.78
C VAL A 382 9.36 -2.57 18.10
N LEU A 383 10.48 -3.10 18.63
CA LEU A 383 11.79 -2.94 18.00
C LEU A 383 11.79 -3.54 16.59
N ARG A 384 11.16 -4.70 16.42
CA ARG A 384 10.94 -5.33 15.11
C ARG A 384 10.22 -4.40 14.14
N HIS A 385 9.13 -3.76 14.57
CA HIS A 385 8.40 -2.80 13.74
C HIS A 385 9.25 -1.58 13.37
N ILE A 386 10.02 -1.04 14.31
CA ILE A 386 10.94 0.08 14.05
C ILE A 386 11.98 -0.33 12.98
N LEU A 387 12.66 -1.46 13.19
CA LEU A 387 13.77 -1.91 12.34
C LEU A 387 13.34 -2.31 10.94
N PHE A 388 12.15 -2.89 10.77
CA PHE A 388 11.73 -3.49 9.49
C PHE A 388 10.65 -2.73 8.73
N ASN A 389 9.86 -1.89 9.40
CA ASN A 389 8.78 -1.14 8.74
C ASN A 389 9.04 0.36 8.74
N ILE A 390 9.50 0.93 9.86
CA ILE A 390 9.67 2.40 9.99
C ILE A 390 10.97 2.89 9.33
N LEU A 391 12.11 2.32 9.73
CA LEU A 391 13.42 2.82 9.30
C LEU A 391 13.67 2.64 7.79
N PRO A 392 13.28 1.51 7.15
CA PRO A 392 13.47 1.34 5.71
C PRO A 392 12.69 2.36 4.86
N GLN A 393 11.48 2.77 5.26
CA GLN A 393 10.69 3.79 4.56
C GLN A 393 11.33 5.19 4.61
N ARG A 394 12.25 5.40 5.55
CA ARG A 394 12.68 6.73 5.96
C ARG A 394 13.98 7.15 5.34
N PHE A 395 15.12 6.67 5.83
CA PHE A 395 16.34 7.48 5.66
C PHE A 395 17.66 6.72 5.60
N THR A 396 17.70 5.43 5.21
CA THR A 396 19.00 4.78 4.91
C THR A 396 18.96 3.66 3.88
N TRP A 397 19.34 3.99 2.64
CA TRP A 397 19.65 2.99 1.61
C TRP A 397 20.72 2.00 2.05
N THR A 398 21.75 2.46 2.76
CA THR A 398 22.82 1.62 3.30
C THR A 398 22.30 0.55 4.26
N TYR A 399 21.30 0.87 5.07
CA TYR A 399 20.65 -0.09 5.97
C TYR A 399 19.81 -1.09 5.20
N MET A 400 19.03 -0.66 4.20
CA MET A 400 18.30 -1.59 3.34
C MET A 400 19.23 -2.56 2.59
N LEU A 401 20.39 -2.09 2.11
CA LEU A 401 21.39 -2.97 1.52
C LEU A 401 21.97 -3.96 2.55
N PHE A 402 22.18 -3.52 3.79
CA PHE A 402 22.56 -4.42 4.88
C PHE A 402 21.52 -5.51 5.13
N LEU A 403 20.25 -5.14 5.22
CA LEU A 403 19.15 -6.10 5.36
C LEU A 403 19.06 -7.05 4.17
N LEU A 404 19.26 -6.56 2.93
CA LEU A 404 19.27 -7.36 1.70
C LEU A 404 20.40 -8.40 1.68
N SER A 405 21.52 -8.11 2.34
CA SER A 405 22.70 -8.97 2.38
C SER A 405 22.57 -10.18 3.32
N ARG A 406 21.43 -10.31 4.01
CA ARG A 406 21.20 -11.31 5.05
C ARG A 406 19.98 -12.17 4.76
N VAL A 407 20.15 -13.48 4.91
CA VAL A 407 19.10 -14.48 4.72
C VAL A 407 17.86 -14.20 5.57
N ASP A 408 17.99 -13.74 6.81
CA ASP A 408 16.87 -13.55 7.73
C ASP A 408 16.05 -12.27 7.44
N THR A 409 16.58 -11.32 6.67
CA THR A 409 15.97 -9.99 6.49
C THR A 409 15.85 -9.55 5.02
N CYS A 410 16.36 -10.34 4.07
CA CYS A 410 16.44 -9.95 2.67
C CYS A 410 15.08 -9.77 1.98
N ASP A 411 14.08 -10.54 2.38
CA ASP A 411 12.73 -10.46 1.81
C ASP A 411 12.11 -9.08 2.12
N THR A 412 12.19 -8.67 3.38
CA THR A 412 11.76 -7.35 3.85
C THR A 412 12.50 -6.22 3.14
N ALA A 413 13.82 -6.33 3.00
CA ALA A 413 14.61 -5.35 2.27
C ALA A 413 14.18 -5.23 0.80
N LEU A 414 13.96 -6.36 0.13
CA LEU A 414 13.55 -6.38 -1.27
C LEU A 414 12.19 -5.71 -1.44
N VAL A 415 11.22 -6.01 -0.59
CA VAL A 415 9.88 -5.39 -0.60
C VAL A 415 9.98 -3.86 -0.62
N HIS A 416 10.71 -3.26 0.32
CA HIS A 416 10.93 -1.80 0.37
C HIS A 416 11.68 -1.26 -0.87
N LEU A 417 12.69 -1.98 -1.35
CA LEU A 417 13.51 -1.60 -2.51
C LEU A 417 12.78 -1.75 -3.85
N THR A 418 11.68 -2.49 -3.88
CA THR A 418 10.77 -2.67 -5.03
C THR A 418 9.50 -1.83 -4.95
N SER A 419 9.30 -1.06 -3.88
CA SER A 419 8.10 -0.25 -3.70
C SER A 419 7.99 0.87 -4.74
N ARG A 420 6.74 1.27 -5.04
CA ARG A 420 6.43 2.36 -5.99
C ARG A 420 7.14 3.65 -5.67
N GLU A 421 7.21 4.01 -4.39
CA GLU A 421 7.82 5.25 -3.92
C GLU A 421 9.34 5.26 -4.15
N THR A 422 10.01 4.13 -3.86
CA THR A 422 11.44 3.96 -4.14
C THR A 422 11.74 4.06 -5.63
N LEU A 423 10.96 3.34 -6.46
CA LEU A 423 11.13 3.35 -7.90
C LEU A 423 10.80 4.71 -8.52
N HIS A 424 9.76 5.40 -8.04
CA HIS A 424 9.39 6.73 -8.52
C HIS A 424 10.46 7.77 -8.16
N THR A 425 10.98 7.76 -6.93
CA THR A 425 12.07 8.65 -6.50
C THR A 425 13.30 8.49 -7.42
N LEU A 426 13.68 7.24 -7.70
CA LEU A 426 14.80 6.92 -8.59
C LEU A 426 14.54 7.30 -10.06
N LEU A 427 13.30 7.17 -10.54
CA LEU A 427 12.94 7.49 -11.93
C LEU A 427 12.73 8.99 -12.20
N SER A 428 12.27 9.75 -11.21
CA SER A 428 11.98 11.19 -11.33
C SER A 428 13.24 12.06 -11.42
N SER A 429 14.38 11.53 -10.98
CA SER A 429 15.62 12.28 -10.75
C SER A 429 16.60 12.25 -11.94
N TYR A 430 16.42 11.34 -12.91
CA TYR A 430 17.33 11.18 -14.06
C TYR A 430 16.69 11.51 -15.43
N SER A 431 17.33 12.40 -16.19
CA SER A 431 17.11 12.52 -17.63
C SER A 431 17.75 11.32 -18.37
N GLY A 432 16.92 10.37 -18.82
CA GLY A 432 17.38 9.09 -19.40
C GLY A 432 17.17 7.86 -18.51
N ALA A 433 16.21 7.93 -17.58
CA ALA A 433 15.92 6.98 -16.50
C ALA A 433 15.90 5.47 -16.85
N ALA A 434 15.58 5.08 -18.09
CA ALA A 434 15.39 3.66 -18.45
C ALA A 434 16.65 2.79 -18.31
N GLY A 435 17.84 3.32 -18.62
CA GLY A 435 19.10 2.57 -18.52
C GLY A 435 19.57 2.38 -17.07
N ILE A 436 19.34 3.40 -16.25
CA ILE A 436 19.69 3.40 -14.82
C ILE A 436 18.74 2.48 -14.06
N GLU A 437 17.43 2.58 -14.33
CA GLU A 437 16.41 1.70 -13.77
C GLU A 437 16.79 0.23 -14.03
N LYS A 438 17.07 -0.14 -15.28
CA LYS A 438 17.48 -1.50 -15.64
C LYS A 438 18.71 -1.95 -14.84
N THR A 439 19.76 -1.13 -14.78
CA THR A 439 21.00 -1.45 -14.04
C THR A 439 20.72 -1.67 -12.55
N TYR A 440 19.89 -0.83 -11.94
CA TYR A 440 19.45 -0.97 -10.57
C TYR A 440 18.71 -2.29 -10.33
N ARG A 441 17.67 -2.59 -11.11
CA ARG A 441 16.89 -3.84 -10.96
C ARG A 441 17.78 -5.08 -11.08
N GLU A 442 18.66 -5.09 -12.08
CA GLU A 442 19.56 -6.22 -12.33
C GLU A 442 20.56 -6.45 -11.18
N ALA A 443 21.13 -5.38 -10.63
CA ALA A 443 22.03 -5.46 -9.50
C ALA A 443 21.29 -5.90 -8.21
N LEU A 444 20.11 -5.33 -7.97
CA LEU A 444 19.27 -5.61 -6.80
C LEU A 444 18.88 -7.09 -6.75
N LEU A 445 18.29 -7.59 -7.83
CA LEU A 445 17.81 -8.97 -7.92
C LEU A 445 18.96 -9.98 -7.90
N LYS A 446 20.12 -9.63 -8.48
CA LYS A 446 21.31 -10.48 -8.39
C LYS A 446 21.79 -10.65 -6.96
N GLU A 447 21.78 -9.58 -6.16
CA GLU A 447 22.15 -9.68 -4.74
C GLU A 447 21.11 -10.43 -3.92
N TYR A 448 19.82 -10.20 -4.18
CA TYR A 448 18.76 -10.96 -3.53
C TYR A 448 18.90 -12.47 -3.75
N LEU A 449 19.02 -12.91 -5.01
CA LEU A 449 19.15 -14.32 -5.38
C LEU A 449 20.42 -14.94 -4.77
N ARG A 450 21.54 -14.21 -4.78
CA ARG A 450 22.79 -14.66 -4.13
C ARG A 450 22.63 -14.82 -2.62
N THR A 451 21.89 -13.93 -1.96
CA THR A 451 21.65 -14.03 -0.51
C THR A 451 20.85 -15.27 -0.15
N ILE A 452 19.83 -15.63 -0.96
CA ILE A 452 18.97 -16.77 -0.65
C ILE A 452 19.52 -18.12 -1.15
N GLU A 453 20.50 -18.14 -2.06
CA GLU A 453 21.01 -19.36 -2.74
C GLU A 453 21.22 -20.58 -1.81
N SER A 454 21.69 -20.37 -0.57
CA SER A 454 21.96 -21.44 0.38
C SER A 454 20.80 -21.85 1.31
N CYS A 455 19.57 -21.35 1.12
CA CYS A 455 18.45 -21.67 2.02
C CYS A 455 17.63 -22.87 1.57
N ASP A 456 17.26 -23.74 2.52
CA ASP A 456 16.51 -24.97 2.24
C ASP A 456 15.07 -24.72 1.73
N ALA A 457 14.49 -23.55 2.01
CA ALA A 457 13.11 -23.16 1.66
C ALA A 457 13.01 -22.13 0.52
N ASN A 458 13.99 -22.13 -0.40
CA ASN A 458 14.08 -21.13 -1.47
C ASN A 458 12.83 -21.00 -2.34
N GLY A 459 12.22 -22.13 -2.73
CA GLY A 459 10.99 -22.11 -3.54
C GLY A 459 9.83 -21.33 -2.90
N GLN A 460 9.60 -21.50 -1.59
CA GLN A 460 8.51 -20.83 -0.88
C GLN A 460 8.79 -19.33 -0.72
N ARG A 461 10.04 -18.95 -0.43
CA ARG A 461 10.45 -17.55 -0.32
C ARG A 461 10.34 -16.82 -1.66
N LEU A 462 10.85 -17.45 -2.72
CA LEU A 462 10.73 -16.94 -4.09
C LEU A 462 9.27 -16.75 -4.50
N LEU A 463 8.40 -17.71 -4.15
CA LEU A 463 6.98 -17.63 -4.46
C LEU A 463 6.31 -16.44 -3.78
N LYS A 464 6.61 -16.25 -2.49
CA LYS A 464 6.09 -15.13 -1.71
C LYS A 464 6.50 -13.77 -2.30
N ILE A 465 7.79 -13.61 -2.63
CA ILE A 465 8.29 -12.39 -3.28
C ILE A 465 7.68 -12.19 -4.67
N ALA A 466 7.59 -13.25 -5.48
CA ALA A 466 6.99 -13.17 -6.81
C ALA A 466 5.53 -12.71 -6.71
N TYR A 467 4.75 -13.23 -5.76
CA TYR A 467 3.39 -12.77 -5.52
C TYR A 467 3.32 -11.31 -5.09
N HIS A 468 4.18 -10.88 -4.17
CA HIS A 468 4.20 -9.50 -3.72
C HIS A 468 4.45 -8.52 -4.88
N ILE A 469 5.47 -8.77 -5.70
CA ILE A 469 5.77 -7.90 -6.86
C ILE A 469 4.63 -7.98 -7.89
N ALA A 470 4.07 -9.18 -8.12
CA ALA A 470 2.93 -9.37 -9.02
C ALA A 470 1.68 -8.58 -8.58
N ASP A 471 1.41 -8.51 -7.28
CA ASP A 471 0.29 -7.75 -6.74
C ASP A 471 0.42 -6.23 -6.95
N LEU A 472 1.66 -5.75 -7.15
CA LEU A 472 1.97 -4.35 -7.50
C LEU A 472 1.91 -4.06 -9.01
N CYS A 473 1.86 -5.07 -9.88
CA CYS A 473 1.90 -4.89 -11.35
C CYS A 473 0.63 -4.28 -11.97
N SER A 474 -0.42 -4.00 -11.18
CA SER A 474 -1.69 -3.42 -11.66
C SER A 474 -2.25 -4.13 -12.91
N PHE A 475 -2.33 -5.46 -12.92
CA PHE A 475 -2.83 -6.28 -14.05
C PHE A 475 -4.27 -5.94 -14.54
N TYR A 476 -4.96 -5.02 -13.88
CA TYR A 476 -6.26 -4.47 -14.31
C TYR A 476 -6.13 -3.34 -15.34
N ASN A 477 -4.96 -2.71 -15.46
CA ASN A 477 -4.68 -1.66 -16.43
C ASN A 477 -4.20 -2.27 -17.75
N ASP A 478 -4.67 -1.76 -18.89
CA ASP A 478 -4.29 -2.33 -20.20
C ASP A 478 -2.80 -2.13 -20.53
N ASN A 479 -2.16 -1.11 -19.97
CA ASN A 479 -0.73 -0.82 -20.15
C ASN A 479 0.15 -1.34 -18.99
N TYR A 480 -0.27 -2.42 -18.31
CA TYR A 480 0.47 -2.96 -17.16
C TYR A 480 1.93 -3.37 -17.51
N ILE A 481 2.20 -3.73 -18.76
CA ILE A 481 3.52 -4.15 -19.26
C ILE A 481 4.57 -3.03 -19.14
N ASP A 482 4.13 -1.77 -19.20
CA ASP A 482 5.01 -0.61 -19.09
C ASP A 482 5.35 -0.23 -17.65
N SER A 483 4.69 -0.86 -16.66
CA SER A 483 4.93 -0.57 -15.25
C SER A 483 6.33 -1.04 -14.80
N PRO A 484 7.01 -0.29 -13.93
CA PRO A 484 8.33 -0.68 -13.41
C PRO A 484 8.27 -1.97 -12.58
N GLU A 485 7.14 -2.26 -11.92
CA GLU A 485 6.93 -3.48 -11.14
C GLU A 485 6.82 -4.71 -12.04
N TYR A 486 6.12 -4.60 -13.17
CA TYR A 486 6.08 -5.68 -14.17
C TYR A 486 7.48 -5.97 -14.71
N ARG A 487 8.27 -4.92 -14.99
CA ARG A 487 9.66 -5.06 -15.43
C ARG A 487 10.58 -5.63 -14.35
N MET A 488 10.28 -5.40 -13.06
CA MET A 488 10.97 -6.01 -11.92
C MET A 488 10.64 -7.50 -11.82
N LEU A 489 9.35 -7.86 -11.84
CA LEU A 489 8.89 -9.25 -11.76
C LEU A 489 9.45 -10.10 -12.91
N THR A 490 9.34 -9.61 -14.14
CA THR A 490 9.88 -10.30 -15.31
C THR A 490 11.40 -10.48 -15.20
N CYS A 491 12.13 -9.49 -14.71
CA CYS A 491 13.58 -9.58 -14.51
C CYS A 491 13.95 -10.60 -13.43
N LEU A 492 13.18 -10.68 -12.34
CA LEU A 492 13.36 -11.68 -11.29
C LEU A 492 13.17 -13.09 -11.87
N LEU A 493 12.03 -13.34 -12.50
CA LEU A 493 11.67 -14.64 -13.04
C LEU A 493 12.66 -15.12 -14.12
N GLN A 494 13.10 -14.23 -15.02
CA GLN A 494 14.07 -14.55 -16.06
C GLN A 494 15.47 -14.89 -15.55
N ARG A 495 15.82 -14.49 -14.33
CA ARG A 495 17.14 -14.76 -13.72
C ARG A 495 17.21 -16.07 -12.95
N LEU A 496 16.07 -16.73 -12.72
CA LEU A 496 16.03 -18.01 -12.02
C LEU A 496 16.67 -19.09 -12.87
N ASP A 497 17.59 -19.85 -12.25
CA ASP A 497 18.12 -21.08 -12.83
C ASP A 497 17.09 -22.20 -12.79
N ASP A 498 17.34 -23.27 -13.54
CA ASP A 498 16.37 -24.36 -13.69
C ASP A 498 16.04 -25.04 -12.35
N ALA A 499 17.03 -25.13 -11.44
CA ALA A 499 16.83 -25.68 -10.09
C ALA A 499 15.87 -24.82 -9.26
N SER A 500 16.06 -23.49 -9.25
CA SER A 500 15.17 -22.55 -8.55
C SER A 500 13.77 -22.55 -9.15
N VAL A 501 13.64 -22.66 -10.47
CA VAL A 501 12.34 -22.79 -11.15
C VAL A 501 11.60 -24.03 -10.66
N LEU A 502 12.25 -25.20 -10.60
CA LEU A 502 11.61 -26.43 -10.13
C LEU A 502 11.14 -26.34 -8.67
N GLN A 503 11.93 -25.70 -7.80
CA GLN A 503 11.55 -25.45 -6.41
C GLN A 503 10.35 -24.49 -6.32
N LEU A 504 10.35 -23.43 -7.13
CA LEU A 504 9.26 -22.47 -7.22
C LEU A 504 7.96 -23.13 -7.70
N VAL A 505 8.03 -24.00 -8.72
CA VAL A 505 6.88 -24.77 -9.22
C VAL A 505 6.32 -25.69 -8.13
N SER A 506 7.18 -26.43 -7.44
CA SER A 506 6.77 -27.34 -6.36
C SER A 506 6.08 -26.57 -5.23
N SER A 507 6.59 -25.39 -4.89
CA SER A 507 6.01 -24.51 -3.87
C SER A 507 4.65 -23.94 -4.32
N PHE A 508 4.55 -23.56 -5.61
CA PHE A 508 3.33 -23.04 -6.21
C PHE A 508 2.21 -24.08 -6.21
N ILE A 509 2.50 -25.31 -6.63
CA ILE A 509 1.56 -26.44 -6.62
C ILE A 509 1.04 -26.67 -5.19
N LYS A 510 1.96 -26.84 -4.23
CA LYS A 510 1.62 -27.07 -2.82
C LYS A 510 0.72 -25.97 -2.26
N GLN A 511 1.03 -24.70 -2.54
CA GLN A 511 0.22 -23.58 -2.06
C GLN A 511 -1.19 -23.60 -2.67
N LEU A 512 -1.33 -23.87 -3.97
CA LEU A 512 -2.64 -23.97 -4.60
C LEU A 512 -3.48 -25.11 -4.02
N GLU A 513 -2.88 -26.27 -3.79
CA GLU A 513 -3.53 -27.43 -3.17
C GLU A 513 -3.99 -27.14 -1.74
N GLU A 514 -3.23 -26.38 -0.96
CA GLU A 514 -3.61 -25.95 0.39
C GLU A 514 -4.72 -24.88 0.41
N GLN A 515 -4.79 -24.02 -0.62
CA GLN A 515 -5.75 -22.93 -0.71
C GLN A 515 -7.11 -23.36 -1.27
N LEU A 516 -7.15 -24.28 -2.23
CA LEU A 516 -8.38 -24.80 -2.85
C LEU A 516 -9.46 -25.24 -1.82
N PRO A 517 -9.14 -25.92 -0.70
CA PRO A 517 -10.13 -26.32 0.30
C PRO A 517 -10.52 -25.19 1.28
N ARG A 518 -9.61 -24.24 1.55
CA ARG A 518 -9.71 -23.35 2.72
C ARG A 518 -10.45 -22.03 2.44
N ARG A 519 -10.83 -21.74 1.20
CA ARG A 519 -11.54 -20.50 0.79
C ARG A 519 -10.86 -19.21 1.27
N VAL A 520 -9.53 -19.23 1.45
CA VAL A 520 -8.77 -18.05 1.90
C VAL A 520 -8.40 -17.24 0.66
N LEU A 521 -9.32 -16.38 0.22
CA LEU A 521 -9.06 -15.34 -0.78
C LEU A 521 -8.19 -14.23 -0.16
N ARG A 522 -6.88 -14.48 -0.01
CA ARG A 522 -5.90 -13.41 0.32
C ARG A 522 -5.02 -13.02 -0.86
N LEU A 523 -4.81 -13.90 -1.84
CA LEU A 523 -4.00 -13.59 -3.03
C LEU A 523 -4.84 -12.96 -4.14
N ARG A 524 -4.32 -11.92 -4.80
CA ARG A 524 -4.97 -11.36 -6.00
C ARG A 524 -4.80 -12.36 -7.15
N GLU A 525 -5.91 -12.88 -7.65
CA GLU A 525 -5.93 -13.99 -8.61
C GLU A 525 -5.09 -13.78 -9.87
N ARG A 526 -5.05 -12.55 -10.40
CA ARG A 526 -4.29 -12.25 -11.63
C ARG A 526 -2.80 -12.56 -11.43
N SER A 527 -2.28 -12.39 -10.23
CA SER A 527 -0.91 -12.77 -9.86
C SER A 527 -0.71 -14.29 -9.89
N ILE A 528 -1.69 -15.08 -9.44
CA ILE A 528 -1.70 -16.55 -9.54
C ILE A 528 -1.66 -16.97 -11.01
N TYR A 529 -2.55 -16.42 -11.84
CA TYR A 529 -2.56 -16.75 -13.26
C TYR A 529 -1.25 -16.36 -13.93
N TYR A 530 -0.76 -15.13 -13.73
CA TYR A 530 0.48 -14.69 -14.36
C TYR A 530 1.66 -15.60 -14.00
N ILE A 531 1.91 -15.83 -12.71
CA ILE A 531 3.03 -16.66 -12.24
C ILE A 531 2.84 -18.10 -12.72
N GLY A 532 1.64 -18.66 -12.57
CA GLY A 532 1.34 -20.04 -12.98
C GLY A 532 1.58 -20.28 -14.47
N PHE A 533 1.09 -19.39 -15.33
CA PHE A 533 1.31 -19.49 -16.77
C PHE A 533 2.77 -19.27 -17.16
N TRP A 534 3.46 -18.33 -16.51
CA TRP A 534 4.90 -18.14 -16.72
C TRP A 534 5.70 -19.41 -16.37
N LEU A 535 5.38 -20.03 -15.24
CA LEU A 535 6.01 -21.28 -14.80
C LEU A 535 5.72 -22.44 -15.76
N ALA A 536 4.48 -22.54 -16.26
CA ALA A 536 4.10 -23.54 -17.25
C ALA A 536 4.88 -23.39 -18.56
N GLU A 537 5.12 -22.18 -19.03
CA GLU A 537 5.95 -21.92 -20.21
C GLU A 537 7.45 -22.17 -19.94
N ARG A 538 7.94 -21.82 -18.75
CA ARG A 538 9.36 -21.96 -18.40
C ARG A 538 9.78 -23.42 -18.25
N ILE A 539 8.94 -24.26 -17.64
CA ILE A 539 9.25 -25.67 -17.39
C ILE A 539 9.32 -26.50 -18.68
N GLU A 540 8.62 -26.10 -19.75
CA GLU A 540 8.73 -26.71 -21.09
C GLU A 540 10.17 -26.68 -21.63
N LYS A 541 10.94 -25.67 -21.23
CA LYS A 541 12.31 -25.43 -21.69
C LYS A 541 13.36 -26.16 -20.83
N VAL A 542 12.94 -26.83 -19.74
CA VAL A 542 13.85 -27.52 -18.81
C VAL A 542 13.91 -29.03 -19.12
N GLU A 543 15.10 -29.54 -19.44
CA GLU A 543 15.29 -30.94 -19.86
C GLU A 543 15.17 -31.94 -18.68
N GLY A 544 14.39 -33.01 -18.84
CA GLY A 544 14.30 -34.12 -17.88
C GLY A 544 12.91 -34.79 -17.79
N ASN A 545 12.86 -36.12 -17.59
CA ASN A 545 11.59 -36.86 -17.49
C ASN A 545 10.78 -36.52 -16.22
N HIS A 546 11.44 -36.26 -15.09
CA HIS A 546 10.79 -35.83 -13.86
C HIS A 546 10.07 -34.48 -14.03
N ASN A 547 10.61 -33.59 -14.88
CA ASN A 547 10.04 -32.28 -15.16
C ASN A 547 8.71 -32.38 -15.91
N LYS A 548 8.54 -33.40 -16.77
CA LYS A 548 7.26 -33.64 -17.47
C LYS A 548 6.14 -34.01 -16.51
N GLN A 549 6.44 -34.75 -15.44
CA GLN A 549 5.46 -35.07 -14.41
C GLN A 549 5.06 -33.81 -13.63
N ILE A 550 6.06 -33.04 -13.17
CA ILE A 550 5.83 -31.77 -12.45
C ILE A 550 5.05 -30.78 -13.32
N GLN A 551 5.37 -30.69 -14.61
CA GLN A 551 4.63 -29.88 -15.56
C GLN A 551 3.16 -30.32 -15.66
N HIS A 552 2.91 -31.62 -15.76
CA HIS A 552 1.55 -32.16 -15.79
C HIS A 552 0.79 -31.87 -14.50
N GLU A 553 1.43 -31.96 -13.34
CA GLU A 553 0.86 -31.60 -12.03
C GLU A 553 0.52 -30.10 -11.99
N LEU A 554 1.46 -29.21 -12.34
CA LEU A 554 1.22 -27.75 -12.42
C LEU A 554 0.03 -27.41 -13.31
N CYS A 555 0.01 -27.96 -14.54
CA CYS A 555 -1.09 -27.73 -15.47
C CYS A 555 -2.42 -28.24 -14.90
N THR A 556 -2.43 -29.39 -14.22
CA THR A 556 -3.64 -29.91 -13.55
C THR A 556 -4.13 -28.92 -12.50
N CYS A 557 -3.25 -28.44 -11.62
CA CYS A 557 -3.60 -27.48 -10.57
C CYS A 557 -4.17 -26.19 -11.14
N LEU A 558 -3.58 -25.65 -12.22
CA LEU A 558 -4.08 -24.44 -12.88
C LEU A 558 -5.48 -24.63 -13.50
N TYR A 559 -5.73 -25.78 -14.14
CA TYR A 559 -7.08 -26.09 -14.63
C TYR A 559 -8.09 -26.20 -13.49
N THR A 560 -7.75 -26.94 -12.43
CA THR A 560 -8.64 -27.10 -11.28
C THR A 560 -8.91 -25.77 -10.59
N PHE A 561 -7.90 -24.90 -10.48
CA PHE A 561 -8.05 -23.55 -9.95
C PHE A 561 -9.01 -22.70 -10.80
N TYR A 562 -8.81 -22.68 -12.12
CA TYR A 562 -9.69 -21.95 -13.05
C TYR A 562 -11.13 -22.50 -13.03
N GLN A 563 -11.29 -23.82 -13.04
CA GLN A 563 -12.60 -24.47 -12.99
C GLN A 563 -13.34 -24.13 -11.69
N THR A 564 -12.64 -24.22 -10.55
CA THR A 564 -13.20 -23.88 -9.24
C THR A 564 -13.63 -22.41 -9.19
N ALA A 565 -12.79 -21.49 -9.67
CA ALA A 565 -13.12 -20.07 -9.74
C ALA A 565 -14.39 -19.81 -10.58
N PHE A 566 -14.51 -20.48 -11.73
CA PHE A 566 -15.70 -20.38 -12.58
C PHE A 566 -16.95 -20.89 -11.88
N GLU A 567 -16.92 -22.06 -11.24
CA GLU A 567 -18.04 -22.62 -10.49
C GLU A 567 -18.42 -21.75 -9.27
N GLU A 568 -17.45 -21.16 -8.60
CA GLU A 568 -17.67 -20.28 -7.45
C GLU A 568 -18.39 -18.98 -7.82
N CYS A 569 -18.17 -18.44 -9.02
CA CYS A 569 -18.94 -17.32 -9.55
C CYS A 569 -20.45 -17.61 -9.64
N PHE A 570 -20.84 -18.85 -9.99
CA PHE A 570 -22.25 -19.26 -10.00
C PHE A 570 -22.85 -19.37 -8.59
N SER A 571 -22.05 -19.75 -7.61
CA SER A 571 -22.48 -19.84 -6.21
C SER A 571 -22.42 -18.50 -5.45
N GLY A 572 -21.98 -17.42 -6.09
CA GLY A 572 -21.85 -16.09 -5.47
C GLY A 572 -20.65 -15.93 -4.53
N LYS A 573 -19.77 -16.93 -4.44
CA LYS A 573 -18.60 -16.91 -3.55
C LYS A 573 -17.46 -16.06 -4.11
N ARG A 574 -17.50 -15.73 -5.40
CA ARG A 574 -16.39 -15.15 -6.16
C ARG A 574 -16.89 -14.26 -7.31
N ARG A 575 -16.15 -13.21 -7.69
CA ARG A 575 -16.61 -12.14 -8.61
C ARG A 575 -15.50 -11.54 -9.49
N ASP A 576 -14.41 -12.26 -9.67
CA ASP A 576 -13.10 -11.76 -10.15
C ASP A 576 -12.74 -12.20 -11.57
N LEU A 577 -13.44 -13.18 -12.14
CA LEU A 577 -13.34 -13.56 -13.55
C LEU A 577 -14.02 -12.53 -14.46
N GLU A 578 -13.21 -11.69 -15.09
CA GLU A 578 -13.65 -10.67 -16.05
C GLU A 578 -12.81 -10.73 -17.33
N PRO A 579 -13.41 -10.66 -18.54
CA PRO A 579 -12.65 -10.58 -19.78
C PRO A 579 -11.73 -9.35 -19.80
N GLY A 580 -10.53 -9.49 -20.35
CA GLY A 580 -9.61 -8.35 -20.49
C GLY A 580 -8.34 -8.68 -21.27
N ALA A 581 -7.55 -7.65 -21.57
CA ALA A 581 -6.29 -7.79 -22.31
C ALA A 581 -5.29 -8.72 -21.59
N PHE A 582 -5.25 -8.65 -20.25
CA PHE A 582 -4.43 -9.53 -19.41
C PHE A 582 -4.68 -11.01 -19.71
N PHE A 583 -5.91 -11.51 -19.55
CA PHE A 583 -6.23 -12.93 -19.78
C PHE A 583 -6.09 -13.34 -21.24
N ALA A 584 -6.34 -12.43 -22.18
CA ALA A 584 -6.11 -12.66 -23.60
C ALA A 584 -4.61 -12.85 -23.94
N SER A 585 -3.72 -12.21 -23.17
CA SER A 585 -2.27 -12.26 -23.38
C SER A 585 -1.56 -13.46 -22.73
N LEU A 586 -2.25 -14.22 -21.87
CA LEU A 586 -1.65 -15.38 -21.21
C LEU A 586 -1.28 -16.48 -22.22
N PRO A 587 -0.16 -17.20 -22.03
CA PRO A 587 0.31 -18.26 -22.91
C PRO A 587 -0.50 -19.56 -22.76
N TRP A 588 -1.79 -19.52 -23.15
CA TRP A 588 -2.70 -20.67 -23.10
C TRP A 588 -2.17 -21.91 -23.84
N ALA A 589 -1.32 -21.72 -24.85
CA ALA A 589 -0.73 -22.81 -25.61
C ALA A 589 0.06 -23.80 -24.73
N SER A 590 0.77 -23.33 -23.71
CA SER A 590 1.57 -24.20 -22.82
C SER A 590 0.70 -25.12 -21.97
N LEU A 591 -0.43 -24.60 -21.51
CA LEU A 591 -1.39 -25.39 -20.72
C LEU A 591 -2.09 -26.44 -21.61
N ILE A 592 -2.49 -26.01 -22.81
CA ILE A 592 -3.20 -26.83 -23.80
C ILE A 592 -2.31 -27.94 -24.38
N ALA A 593 -1.01 -27.70 -24.56
CA ALA A 593 -0.07 -28.70 -25.03
C ALA A 593 0.01 -29.93 -24.11
N VAL A 594 -0.28 -29.76 -22.81
CA VAL A 594 -0.16 -30.82 -21.80
C VAL A 594 -1.48 -31.56 -21.55
N LYS A 595 -2.62 -30.86 -21.57
CA LYS A 595 -3.94 -31.42 -21.19
C LYS A 595 -4.99 -31.42 -22.30
N GLY A 596 -4.72 -30.76 -23.42
CA GLY A 596 -5.71 -30.50 -24.47
C GLY A 596 -6.79 -29.50 -24.05
N ALA A 597 -7.75 -29.26 -24.94
CA ALA A 597 -8.88 -28.35 -24.67
C ALA A 597 -10.02 -29.02 -23.88
N SER A 598 -10.02 -30.35 -23.79
CA SER A 598 -11.09 -31.14 -23.18
C SER A 598 -11.50 -30.74 -21.75
N PRO A 599 -10.58 -30.43 -20.80
CA PRO A 599 -10.97 -29.96 -19.46
C PRO A 599 -11.80 -28.68 -19.49
N LEU A 600 -11.42 -27.69 -20.31
CA LEU A 600 -12.19 -26.45 -20.46
C LEU A 600 -13.57 -26.72 -21.06
N LEU A 601 -13.61 -27.50 -22.14
CA LEU A 601 -14.86 -27.87 -22.80
C LEU A 601 -15.86 -28.58 -21.88
N SER A 602 -15.36 -29.26 -20.84
CA SER A 602 -16.21 -29.97 -19.86
C SER A 602 -16.97 -29.01 -18.92
N MET A 603 -16.47 -27.78 -18.73
CA MET A 603 -17.09 -26.77 -17.85
C MET A 603 -18.45 -26.28 -18.36
N SER A 604 -18.72 -26.43 -19.66
CA SER A 604 -19.97 -26.00 -20.31
C SER A 604 -20.82 -27.16 -20.84
N VAL A 605 -20.72 -28.34 -20.21
CA VAL A 605 -21.58 -29.50 -20.53
C VAL A 605 -23.05 -29.20 -20.24
N ARG A 606 -23.34 -28.41 -19.21
CA ARG A 606 -24.72 -28.00 -18.85
C ARG A 606 -25.00 -26.54 -19.18
N ILE A 607 -24.68 -26.14 -20.41
CA ILE A 607 -24.83 -24.75 -20.85
C ILE A 607 -26.27 -24.24 -20.67
N LEU A 608 -27.28 -25.09 -20.80
CA LEU A 608 -28.70 -24.73 -20.64
C LEU A 608 -29.06 -24.33 -19.20
N ASP A 609 -28.33 -24.82 -18.20
CA ASP A 609 -28.57 -24.53 -16.78
C ASP A 609 -28.20 -23.08 -16.42
N TRP A 610 -27.39 -22.41 -17.26
CA TRP A 610 -27.01 -21.00 -17.04
C TRP A 610 -28.19 -20.04 -17.17
N ARG A 611 -29.28 -20.46 -17.83
CA ARG A 611 -30.50 -19.68 -18.04
C ARG A 611 -31.09 -19.14 -16.73
N ASP A 612 -31.12 -19.96 -15.68
CA ASP A 612 -31.70 -19.56 -14.40
C ASP A 612 -30.76 -18.61 -13.63
N SER A 613 -29.46 -18.75 -13.88
CA SER A 613 -28.42 -17.92 -13.27
C SER A 613 -28.33 -16.53 -13.91
N LEU A 614 -28.67 -16.40 -15.20
CA LEU A 614 -28.68 -15.13 -15.96
C LEU A 614 -30.05 -14.43 -15.90
N THR A 615 -30.53 -14.18 -14.69
CA THR A 615 -31.77 -13.43 -14.45
C THR A 615 -31.54 -12.31 -13.44
N TYR A 616 -32.18 -11.16 -13.61
CA TYR A 616 -32.05 -10.04 -12.66
C TYR A 616 -32.56 -10.38 -11.24
N LYS A 617 -33.30 -11.50 -11.10
CA LYS A 617 -33.72 -12.03 -9.80
C LYS A 617 -32.60 -12.73 -9.03
N ASN A 618 -31.55 -13.20 -9.71
CA ASN A 618 -30.39 -13.81 -9.07
C ASN A 618 -29.44 -12.72 -8.58
N GLU A 619 -29.20 -12.60 -7.29
CA GLU A 619 -28.29 -11.58 -6.72
C GLU A 619 -26.86 -11.63 -7.29
N ASN A 620 -26.44 -12.77 -7.84
CA ASN A 620 -25.10 -12.99 -8.39
C ASN A 620 -25.05 -12.92 -9.93
N TRP A 621 -26.10 -12.43 -10.59
CA TRP A 621 -26.21 -12.43 -12.05
C TRP A 621 -25.01 -11.76 -12.75
N SER A 622 -24.44 -10.70 -12.16
CA SER A 622 -23.33 -9.94 -12.76
C SER A 622 -22.03 -10.73 -12.76
N ALA A 623 -21.72 -11.41 -11.65
CA ALA A 623 -20.56 -12.29 -11.52
C ALA A 623 -20.66 -13.49 -12.48
N VAL A 624 -21.86 -14.08 -12.60
CA VAL A 624 -22.14 -15.15 -13.56
C VAL A 624 -21.90 -14.69 -15.00
N ALA A 625 -22.49 -13.56 -15.39
CA ALA A 625 -22.33 -13.02 -16.73
C ALA A 625 -20.87 -12.72 -17.04
N SER A 626 -20.14 -12.12 -16.10
CA SER A 626 -18.70 -11.86 -16.22
C SER A 626 -17.88 -13.14 -16.40
N ALA A 627 -18.15 -14.18 -15.60
CA ALA A 627 -17.45 -15.47 -15.70
C ALA A 627 -17.71 -16.17 -17.05
N ILE A 628 -18.95 -16.16 -17.55
CA ILE A 628 -19.30 -16.72 -18.87
C ILE A 628 -18.55 -15.97 -19.98
N ARG A 629 -18.50 -14.64 -19.90
CA ARG A 629 -17.75 -13.79 -20.85
C ARG A 629 -16.26 -14.11 -20.83
N HIS A 630 -15.67 -14.22 -19.64
CA HIS A 630 -14.28 -14.63 -19.47
C HIS A 630 -14.02 -16.02 -20.07
N TYR A 631 -14.88 -17.00 -19.77
CA TYR A 631 -14.77 -18.36 -20.30
C TYR A 631 -14.84 -18.38 -21.83
N MET A 632 -15.75 -17.60 -22.42
CA MET A 632 -15.82 -17.42 -23.87
C MET A 632 -14.52 -16.82 -24.43
N GLN A 633 -13.94 -15.79 -23.80
CA GLN A 633 -12.64 -15.23 -24.17
C GLN A 633 -11.54 -16.29 -24.14
N THR A 634 -11.52 -17.09 -23.08
CA THR A 634 -10.54 -18.17 -22.88
C THR A 634 -10.62 -19.19 -24.02
N LEU A 635 -11.82 -19.65 -24.38
CA LEU A 635 -12.02 -20.57 -25.50
C LEU A 635 -11.57 -19.97 -26.84
N MET A 636 -11.82 -18.68 -27.07
CA MET A 636 -11.35 -17.97 -28.28
C MET A 636 -9.81 -17.85 -28.33
N CYS A 637 -9.12 -17.78 -27.19
CA CYS A 637 -7.67 -17.86 -27.15
C CYS A 637 -7.17 -19.29 -27.41
N VAL A 638 -7.83 -20.30 -26.82
CA VAL A 638 -7.47 -21.71 -26.98
C VAL A 638 -7.55 -22.17 -28.43
N VAL A 639 -8.53 -21.70 -29.20
CA VAL A 639 -8.67 -22.12 -30.61
C VAL A 639 -7.49 -21.70 -31.49
N LYS A 640 -6.76 -20.66 -31.08
CA LYS A 640 -5.56 -20.15 -31.76
C LYS A 640 -4.33 -21.01 -31.45
N CYS A 641 -4.42 -21.90 -30.46
CA CYS A 641 -3.35 -22.82 -30.09
C CYS A 641 -3.30 -24.01 -31.06
N LYS A 642 -2.17 -24.74 -31.07
CA LYS A 642 -2.05 -26.00 -31.81
C LYS A 642 -2.82 -27.10 -31.07
N ILE A 643 -4.07 -27.33 -31.46
CA ILE A 643 -4.94 -28.38 -30.93
C ILE A 643 -5.38 -29.33 -32.03
N ASP A 644 -5.84 -30.52 -31.62
CA ASP A 644 -6.44 -31.48 -32.54
C ASP A 644 -7.66 -30.90 -33.25
N VAL A 645 -7.87 -31.29 -34.51
CA VAL A 645 -8.94 -30.78 -35.36
C VAL A 645 -10.33 -31.06 -34.77
N ILE A 646 -10.51 -32.18 -34.07
CA ILE A 646 -11.78 -32.53 -33.41
C ILE A 646 -12.01 -31.58 -32.23
N GLU A 647 -10.98 -31.33 -31.41
CA GLU A 647 -11.07 -30.37 -30.30
C GLU A 647 -11.33 -28.95 -30.82
N GLN A 648 -10.65 -28.53 -31.89
CA GLN A 648 -10.85 -27.23 -32.52
C GLN A 648 -12.31 -27.02 -32.94
N LYS A 649 -12.90 -28.02 -33.62
CA LYS A 649 -14.32 -28.00 -34.00
C LYS A 649 -15.25 -27.93 -32.80
N ARG A 650 -14.92 -28.62 -31.69
CA ARG A 650 -15.71 -28.54 -30.44
C ARG A 650 -15.63 -27.16 -29.81
N VAL A 651 -14.46 -26.53 -29.81
CA VAL A 651 -14.28 -25.15 -29.31
C VAL A 651 -15.08 -24.17 -30.15
N TRP A 652 -14.97 -24.21 -31.49
CA TRP A 652 -15.76 -23.35 -32.38
C TRP A 652 -17.26 -23.46 -32.09
N ARG A 653 -17.79 -24.69 -32.07
CA ARG A 653 -19.21 -24.95 -31.77
C ARG A 653 -19.60 -24.42 -30.40
N LYS A 654 -18.75 -24.60 -29.39
CA LYS A 654 -19.09 -24.18 -28.03
C LYS A 654 -19.15 -22.66 -27.91
N VAL A 655 -18.20 -21.95 -28.52
CA VAL A 655 -18.17 -20.48 -28.52
C VAL A 655 -19.40 -19.93 -29.24
N THR A 656 -19.76 -20.46 -30.41
CA THR A 656 -20.98 -20.04 -31.11
C THR A 656 -22.25 -20.39 -30.34
N GLU A 657 -22.34 -21.58 -29.73
CA GLU A 657 -23.48 -22.01 -28.91
C GLU A 657 -23.73 -21.09 -27.71
N ILE A 658 -22.67 -20.61 -27.05
CA ILE A 658 -22.77 -19.62 -25.96
C ILE A 658 -23.45 -18.34 -26.46
N VAL A 659 -22.99 -17.81 -27.60
CA VAL A 659 -23.58 -16.58 -28.18
C VAL A 659 -25.00 -16.80 -28.67
N CYS A 660 -25.30 -17.93 -29.33
CA CYS A 660 -26.66 -18.29 -29.75
C CYS A 660 -27.65 -18.35 -28.58
N SER A 661 -27.18 -18.83 -27.41
CA SER A 661 -28.02 -19.06 -26.24
C SER A 661 -28.18 -17.80 -25.37
N TYR A 662 -27.08 -17.06 -25.16
CA TYR A 662 -26.99 -16.03 -24.13
C TYR A 662 -26.43 -14.69 -24.62
N GLY A 663 -26.01 -14.59 -25.89
CA GLY A 663 -25.41 -13.39 -26.46
C GLY A 663 -26.37 -12.20 -26.48
N PHE A 664 -27.56 -12.40 -27.03
CA PHE A 664 -28.59 -11.37 -27.19
C PHE A 664 -30.00 -11.93 -27.05
N GLY A 665 -30.94 -11.10 -26.63
CA GLY A 665 -32.35 -11.41 -26.72
C GLY A 665 -33.26 -10.32 -26.18
N LYS A 666 -34.57 -10.62 -26.14
CA LYS A 666 -35.64 -9.64 -25.86
C LYS A 666 -36.50 -10.00 -24.64
N GLN A 667 -36.11 -11.02 -23.87
CA GLN A 667 -36.93 -11.49 -22.74
C GLN A 667 -36.70 -10.59 -21.53
N GLU A 668 -37.78 -9.95 -21.04
CA GLU A 668 -37.72 -9.15 -19.81
C GLU A 668 -37.29 -10.00 -18.60
N GLY A 669 -36.51 -9.39 -17.70
CA GLY A 669 -36.01 -10.05 -16.49
C GLY A 669 -34.77 -10.94 -16.70
N ARG A 670 -34.27 -11.05 -17.93
CA ARG A 670 -33.05 -11.81 -18.26
C ARG A 670 -31.85 -10.92 -18.54
N VAL A 671 -30.68 -11.51 -18.33
CA VAL A 671 -29.38 -10.89 -18.57
C VAL A 671 -28.73 -11.54 -19.79
N TYR A 672 -28.26 -10.73 -20.73
CA TYR A 672 -27.49 -11.20 -21.89
C TYR A 672 -26.03 -10.76 -21.78
N ILE A 673 -25.11 -11.61 -22.25
CA ILE A 673 -23.66 -11.43 -21.97
C ILE A 673 -23.01 -10.29 -22.77
N PHE A 674 -23.71 -9.73 -23.77
CA PHE A 674 -23.30 -8.52 -24.48
C PHE A 674 -24.16 -7.29 -24.13
N ASP A 675 -24.96 -7.36 -23.06
CA ASP A 675 -25.71 -6.20 -22.58
C ASP A 675 -24.76 -5.10 -22.06
N ARG A 676 -25.09 -3.85 -22.40
CA ARG A 676 -24.26 -2.68 -22.07
C ARG A 676 -24.06 -2.40 -20.60
N TYR A 677 -24.98 -2.84 -19.74
CA TYR A 677 -24.82 -2.74 -18.28
C TYR A 677 -23.64 -3.57 -17.74
N ILE A 678 -23.10 -4.46 -18.58
CA ILE A 678 -22.00 -5.38 -18.25
C ILE A 678 -20.72 -5.01 -19.02
N THR A 679 -20.82 -4.28 -20.15
CA THR A 679 -19.68 -3.93 -21.00
C THR A 679 -19.16 -2.53 -20.70
N ASP A 680 -17.91 -2.41 -20.28
CA ASP A 680 -17.16 -1.15 -20.39
C ASP A 680 -16.62 -1.00 -21.82
N ASN A 681 -16.71 0.19 -22.42
CA ASN A 681 -16.36 0.44 -23.83
C ASN A 681 -14.89 0.10 -24.15
N ALA A 682 -14.00 0.07 -23.16
CA ALA A 682 -12.59 -0.29 -23.31
C ALA A 682 -12.34 -1.80 -23.50
N ARG A 683 -13.31 -2.67 -23.18
CA ARG A 683 -13.14 -4.14 -23.11
C ARG A 683 -14.20 -4.90 -23.91
N ASP A 684 -14.47 -4.44 -25.14
CA ASP A 684 -15.56 -5.02 -25.94
C ASP A 684 -15.24 -6.43 -26.47
N LEU A 685 -15.69 -7.43 -25.73
CA LEU A 685 -15.60 -8.85 -26.09
C LEU A 685 -16.33 -9.16 -27.42
N TRP A 686 -17.31 -8.34 -27.81
CA TRP A 686 -18.03 -8.51 -29.07
C TRP A 686 -17.15 -8.27 -30.29
N VAL A 687 -16.25 -7.28 -30.22
CA VAL A 687 -15.23 -7.04 -31.26
C VAL A 687 -14.34 -8.28 -31.42
N ALA A 688 -13.83 -8.81 -30.31
CA ALA A 688 -12.99 -10.01 -30.34
C ALA A 688 -13.72 -11.24 -30.91
N PHE A 689 -15.01 -11.40 -30.58
CA PHE A 689 -15.85 -12.45 -31.15
C PHE A 689 -16.10 -12.25 -32.65
N SER A 690 -16.32 -11.01 -33.09
CA SER A 690 -16.50 -10.67 -34.52
C SER A 690 -15.28 -11.06 -35.34
N VAL A 691 -14.06 -10.77 -34.83
CA VAL A 691 -12.81 -11.22 -35.45
C VAL A 691 -12.71 -12.75 -35.44
N PHE A 692 -13.08 -13.40 -34.32
CA PHE A 692 -13.05 -14.85 -34.18
C PHE A 692 -13.95 -15.56 -35.20
N LEU A 693 -15.09 -14.99 -35.58
CA LEU A 693 -15.97 -15.58 -36.58
C LEU A 693 -15.25 -15.80 -37.91
N ASN A 694 -14.29 -14.96 -38.31
CA ASN A 694 -13.51 -15.20 -39.53
C ASN A 694 -12.71 -16.52 -39.50
N SER A 695 -12.45 -17.10 -38.32
CA SER A 695 -11.70 -18.35 -38.16
C SER A 695 -12.54 -19.61 -38.20
N ILE A 696 -13.88 -19.50 -38.15
CA ILE A 696 -14.76 -20.68 -38.10
C ILE A 696 -15.09 -21.20 -39.52
N PRO A 697 -15.39 -22.49 -39.69
CA PRO A 697 -15.87 -23.05 -40.96
C PRO A 697 -17.19 -22.43 -41.45
N ASP A 698 -17.40 -22.41 -42.77
CA ASP A 698 -18.59 -21.78 -43.37
C ASP A 698 -19.91 -22.41 -42.96
N ASP A 699 -19.96 -23.75 -42.80
CA ASP A 699 -21.14 -24.46 -42.30
C ASP A 699 -21.55 -23.96 -40.91
N LEU A 700 -20.57 -23.80 -40.01
CA LEU A 700 -20.83 -23.30 -38.67
C LEU A 700 -21.21 -21.81 -38.66
N TYR A 701 -20.63 -21.02 -39.56
CA TYR A 701 -20.98 -19.61 -39.71
C TYR A 701 -22.43 -19.43 -40.18
N VAL A 702 -22.84 -20.19 -41.19
CA VAL A 702 -24.23 -20.18 -41.70
C VAL A 702 -25.20 -20.58 -40.59
N ASP A 703 -24.92 -21.66 -39.87
CA ASP A 703 -25.74 -22.09 -38.73
C ASP A 703 -25.85 -21.02 -37.64
N PHE A 704 -24.73 -20.36 -37.31
CA PHE A 704 -24.70 -19.27 -36.33
C PHE A 704 -25.57 -18.09 -36.77
N ILE A 705 -25.42 -17.64 -38.02
CA ILE A 705 -26.18 -16.52 -38.59
C ILE A 705 -27.68 -16.85 -38.61
N GLU A 706 -28.08 -18.02 -39.09
CA GLU A 706 -29.51 -18.39 -39.13
C GLU A 706 -30.16 -18.39 -37.73
N GLN A 707 -29.41 -18.79 -36.69
CA GLN A 707 -29.93 -18.81 -35.33
C GLN A 707 -29.97 -17.43 -34.65
N CYS A 708 -29.04 -16.53 -35.00
CA CYS A 708 -28.81 -15.29 -34.25
C CYS A 708 -29.20 -14.02 -34.99
N LYS A 709 -29.34 -14.05 -36.33
CA LYS A 709 -29.47 -12.85 -37.16
C LYS A 709 -30.60 -11.91 -36.76
N GLU A 710 -31.68 -12.41 -36.14
CA GLU A 710 -32.82 -11.61 -35.66
C GLU A 710 -32.62 -11.02 -34.25
N ARG A 711 -31.71 -11.61 -33.46
CA ARG A 711 -31.46 -11.24 -32.06
C ARG A 711 -30.32 -10.24 -31.91
N ILE A 712 -29.33 -10.29 -32.80
CA ILE A 712 -28.18 -9.37 -32.78
C ILE A 712 -28.69 -7.97 -33.17
N PRO A 713 -28.43 -6.92 -32.38
CA PRO A 713 -28.82 -5.56 -32.71
C PRO A 713 -28.06 -5.02 -33.94
N VAL A 714 -28.65 -4.05 -34.65
CA VAL A 714 -28.04 -3.50 -35.87
C VAL A 714 -26.65 -2.87 -35.62
N SER A 715 -26.43 -2.25 -34.46
CA SER A 715 -25.12 -1.70 -34.07
C SER A 715 -24.07 -2.79 -33.99
N SER A 716 -24.40 -3.92 -33.36
CA SER A 716 -23.53 -5.10 -33.24
C SER A 716 -23.30 -5.79 -34.59
N LEU A 717 -24.27 -5.78 -35.50
CA LEU A 717 -24.10 -6.28 -36.88
C LEU A 717 -23.11 -5.42 -37.67
N TYR A 718 -23.13 -4.09 -37.51
CA TYR A 718 -22.11 -3.22 -38.11
C TYR A 718 -20.72 -3.50 -37.54
N ILE A 719 -20.59 -3.71 -36.23
CA ILE A 719 -19.29 -4.11 -35.64
C ILE A 719 -18.80 -5.43 -36.26
N MET A 720 -19.69 -6.40 -36.49
CA MET A 720 -19.34 -7.63 -37.18
C MET A 720 -18.91 -7.39 -38.63
N LEU A 721 -19.60 -6.50 -39.34
CA LEU A 721 -19.28 -6.13 -40.72
C LEU A 721 -17.88 -5.49 -40.81
N ASP A 722 -17.60 -4.52 -39.95
CA ASP A 722 -16.33 -3.77 -39.92
C ASP A 722 -15.11 -4.69 -39.64
N HIS A 723 -15.34 -5.81 -38.95
CA HIS A 723 -14.30 -6.79 -38.62
C HIS A 723 -14.38 -8.07 -39.46
N CYS A 724 -15.21 -8.10 -40.51
CA CYS A 724 -15.31 -9.22 -41.44
C CYS A 724 -14.26 -9.06 -42.55
N HIS A 725 -13.50 -10.12 -42.83
CA HIS A 725 -12.50 -10.10 -43.92
C HIS A 725 -12.81 -11.11 -45.03
N ILE A 726 -13.97 -11.77 -44.95
CA ILE A 726 -14.42 -12.78 -45.91
C ILE A 726 -15.58 -12.17 -46.73
N LEU A 727 -15.32 -11.88 -48.00
CA LEU A 727 -16.26 -11.19 -48.91
C LEU A 727 -17.66 -11.82 -48.94
N ALA A 728 -17.76 -13.15 -49.01
CA ALA A 728 -19.05 -13.83 -49.03
C ALA A 728 -19.87 -13.59 -47.75
N ARG A 729 -19.21 -13.50 -46.60
CA ARG A 729 -19.85 -13.26 -45.30
C ARG A 729 -20.21 -11.79 -45.12
N GLU A 730 -19.36 -10.89 -45.62
CA GLU A 730 -19.61 -9.45 -45.67
C GLU A 730 -20.92 -9.16 -46.42
N GLN A 731 -21.10 -9.77 -47.59
CA GLN A 731 -22.31 -9.59 -48.39
C GLN A 731 -23.56 -10.13 -47.68
N VAL A 732 -23.47 -11.28 -47.02
CA VAL A 732 -24.55 -11.81 -46.16
C VAL A 732 -24.90 -10.85 -45.03
N LEU A 733 -23.89 -10.26 -44.37
CA LEU A 733 -24.12 -9.28 -43.30
C LEU A 733 -24.76 -8.00 -43.82
N GLN A 734 -24.32 -7.48 -44.97
CA GLN A 734 -24.95 -6.33 -45.63
C GLN A 734 -26.41 -6.59 -45.96
N ASP A 735 -26.73 -7.77 -46.52
CA ASP A 735 -28.11 -8.15 -46.84
C ASP A 735 -28.98 -8.22 -45.58
N ILE A 736 -28.46 -8.81 -44.48
CA ILE A 736 -29.15 -8.86 -43.19
C ILE A 736 -29.38 -7.45 -42.65
N ILE A 737 -28.36 -6.59 -42.67
CA ILE A 737 -28.45 -5.20 -42.19
C ILE A 737 -29.50 -4.43 -43.00
N LEU A 738 -29.44 -4.48 -44.33
CA LEU A 738 -30.39 -3.80 -45.23
C LEU A 738 -31.82 -4.31 -45.09
N SER A 739 -32.00 -5.55 -44.63
CA SER A 739 -33.32 -6.14 -44.38
C SER A 739 -33.98 -5.63 -43.08
N ARG A 740 -33.25 -4.94 -42.19
CA ARG A 740 -33.78 -4.40 -40.93
C ARG A 740 -34.71 -3.21 -41.18
N ARG A 741 -35.98 -3.33 -40.75
CA ARG A 741 -37.03 -2.32 -40.97
C ARG A 741 -37.51 -1.61 -39.69
N ASP A 742 -37.53 -2.30 -38.55
CA ASP A 742 -38.14 -1.80 -37.31
C ASP A 742 -37.11 -1.60 -36.18
N LEU A 743 -36.23 -0.59 -36.33
CA LEU A 743 -35.16 -0.30 -35.36
C LEU A 743 -35.70 0.07 -33.97
N ASP A 744 -36.89 0.65 -33.90
CA ASP A 744 -37.58 1.00 -32.65
C ASP A 744 -37.86 -0.23 -31.76
N LYS A 745 -37.94 -1.43 -32.36
CA LYS A 745 -38.19 -2.72 -31.67
C LYS A 745 -36.91 -3.43 -31.21
N GLU A 746 -35.75 -2.80 -31.39
CA GLU A 746 -34.46 -3.32 -30.93
C GLU A 746 -34.04 -2.78 -29.55
N ASN A 747 -34.80 -1.84 -28.97
CA ASN A 747 -34.52 -1.23 -27.66
C ASN A 747 -33.08 -0.68 -27.52
N LEU A 748 -32.55 -0.10 -28.60
CA LEU A 748 -31.20 0.46 -28.64
C LEU A 748 -31.10 1.76 -27.82
N GLY A 749 -30.01 1.91 -27.06
CA GLY A 749 -29.68 3.18 -26.40
C GLY A 749 -29.08 4.20 -27.37
N LEU A 750 -29.02 5.47 -26.98
CA LEU A 750 -28.51 6.55 -27.85
C LEU A 750 -27.10 6.28 -28.39
N ASN A 751 -26.18 5.74 -27.59
CA ASN A 751 -24.84 5.42 -28.10
C ASN A 751 -24.84 4.28 -29.14
N ASP A 752 -25.80 3.34 -29.08
CA ASP A 752 -25.89 2.23 -30.06
C ASP A 752 -26.47 2.75 -31.36
N LEU A 753 -27.48 3.61 -31.24
CA LEU A 753 -28.04 4.35 -32.36
C LEU A 753 -26.96 5.24 -32.99
N GLU A 754 -26.11 5.90 -32.21
CA GLU A 754 -25.04 6.76 -32.74
C GLU A 754 -24.03 5.93 -33.56
N LEU A 755 -23.58 4.81 -33.00
CA LEU A 755 -22.69 3.87 -33.72
C LEU A 755 -23.36 3.35 -34.99
N ALA A 756 -24.60 2.87 -34.91
CA ALA A 756 -25.34 2.39 -36.07
C ALA A 756 -25.56 3.49 -37.13
N PHE A 757 -25.78 4.74 -36.71
CA PHE A 757 -25.96 5.87 -37.62
C PHE A 757 -24.67 6.18 -38.38
N ILE A 758 -23.54 6.27 -37.66
CA ILE A 758 -22.21 6.54 -38.26
C ILE A 758 -21.87 5.41 -39.23
N SER A 759 -21.93 4.15 -38.79
CA SER A 759 -21.64 3.00 -39.64
C SER A 759 -22.58 2.90 -40.85
N ALA A 760 -23.86 3.23 -40.70
CA ALA A 760 -24.80 3.28 -41.83
C ALA A 760 -24.46 4.38 -42.85
N CYS A 761 -24.00 5.55 -42.39
CA CYS A 761 -23.53 6.61 -43.28
C CYS A 761 -22.26 6.19 -44.02
N ASP A 762 -21.29 5.62 -43.31
CA ASP A 762 -20.01 5.20 -43.88
C ASP A 762 -20.19 4.08 -44.94
N ASN A 763 -21.18 3.22 -44.75
CA ASN A 763 -21.56 2.16 -45.71
C ASN A 763 -22.60 2.61 -46.76
N ASN A 764 -22.94 3.91 -46.82
CA ASN A 764 -23.95 4.48 -47.74
C ASN A 764 -25.36 3.84 -47.64
N HIS A 765 -25.72 3.31 -46.46
CA HIS A 765 -27.03 2.74 -46.14
C HIS A 765 -28.01 3.84 -45.69
N LEU A 766 -28.24 4.85 -46.54
CA LEU A 766 -28.97 6.09 -46.18
C LEU A 766 -30.37 5.83 -45.61
N LYS A 767 -31.13 4.89 -46.19
CA LYS A 767 -32.47 4.53 -45.67
C LYS A 767 -32.43 4.05 -44.22
N LEU A 768 -31.39 3.30 -43.87
CA LEU A 768 -31.22 2.77 -42.51
C LEU A 768 -30.72 3.86 -41.57
N ALA A 769 -29.80 4.72 -42.01
CA ALA A 769 -29.37 5.91 -41.26
C ALA A 769 -30.56 6.84 -40.91
N TRP A 770 -31.50 7.03 -41.84
CA TRP A 770 -32.75 7.75 -41.55
C TRP A 770 -33.62 7.04 -40.51
N GLY A 771 -33.75 5.72 -40.60
CA GLY A 771 -34.46 4.92 -39.61
C GLY A 771 -33.88 5.05 -38.21
N VAL A 772 -32.54 5.05 -38.09
CA VAL A 772 -31.82 5.27 -36.82
C VAL A 772 -32.10 6.66 -36.25
N LEU A 773 -32.10 7.70 -37.08
CA LEU A 773 -32.48 9.05 -36.65
C LEU A 773 -33.93 9.11 -36.14
N GLN A 774 -34.87 8.40 -36.77
CA GLN A 774 -36.25 8.33 -36.26
C GLN A 774 -36.31 7.61 -34.91
N ALA A 775 -35.58 6.51 -34.74
CA ALA A 775 -35.52 5.75 -33.49
C ALA A 775 -34.92 6.56 -32.33
N ALA A 776 -33.99 7.49 -32.60
CA ALA A 776 -33.39 8.36 -31.59
C ALA A 776 -34.33 9.48 -31.12
N LYS A 777 -35.24 9.98 -31.98
CA LYS A 777 -36.11 11.15 -31.70
C LYS A 777 -36.92 11.04 -30.39
N PRO A 778 -37.61 9.91 -30.09
CA PRO A 778 -38.35 9.75 -28.84
C PRO A 778 -37.47 9.77 -27.59
N ILE A 779 -36.21 9.32 -27.69
CA ILE A 779 -35.27 9.35 -26.57
C ILE A 779 -34.79 10.78 -26.34
N LEU A 780 -34.38 11.47 -27.41
CA LEU A 780 -33.92 12.86 -27.37
C LEU A 780 -35.01 13.81 -26.87
N SER A 781 -36.28 13.60 -27.25
CA SER A 781 -37.39 14.44 -26.79
C SER A 781 -37.65 14.30 -25.29
N ARG A 782 -37.47 13.10 -24.72
CA ARG A 782 -37.50 12.89 -23.25
C ARG A 782 -36.35 13.63 -22.56
N LEU A 783 -35.15 13.59 -23.15
CA LEU A 783 -33.95 14.23 -22.59
C LEU A 783 -33.96 15.77 -22.65
N LYS A 784 -34.67 16.38 -23.61
CA LYS A 784 -34.79 17.85 -23.75
C LYS A 784 -35.38 18.55 -22.52
N GLY A 785 -36.08 17.83 -21.64
CA GLY A 785 -36.60 18.36 -20.38
C GLY A 785 -35.58 18.45 -19.23
N MET A 786 -34.36 17.95 -19.41
CA MET A 786 -33.36 17.80 -18.34
C MET A 786 -32.26 18.87 -18.44
N LYS A 787 -31.98 19.57 -17.34
CA LYS A 787 -30.97 20.65 -17.27
C LYS A 787 -29.55 20.11 -16.99
N ASN A 788 -29.01 19.27 -17.86
CA ASN A 788 -27.63 18.77 -17.77
C ASN A 788 -26.83 19.14 -19.03
N LEU A 789 -25.65 19.76 -18.84
CA LEU A 789 -24.75 20.20 -19.92
C LEU A 789 -24.33 19.06 -20.86
N ASP A 790 -23.96 17.89 -20.32
CA ASP A 790 -23.54 16.73 -21.14
C ASP A 790 -24.70 16.19 -21.99
N LEU A 791 -25.94 16.28 -21.47
CA LEU A 791 -27.13 15.88 -22.21
C LEU A 791 -27.46 16.88 -23.33
N LEU A 792 -27.27 18.18 -23.08
CA LEU A 792 -27.44 19.21 -24.10
C LEU A 792 -26.42 19.06 -25.23
N GLU A 793 -25.14 18.79 -24.92
CA GLU A 793 -24.13 18.51 -25.94
C GLU A 793 -24.49 17.29 -26.79
N ARG A 794 -24.97 16.21 -26.16
CA ARG A 794 -25.48 15.03 -26.88
C ARG A 794 -26.67 15.36 -27.78
N ILE A 795 -27.63 16.15 -27.30
CA ILE A 795 -28.79 16.57 -28.10
C ILE A 795 -28.32 17.40 -29.31
N CYS A 796 -27.45 18.39 -29.12
CA CYS A 796 -26.91 19.19 -30.21
C CYS A 796 -26.13 18.35 -31.23
N ARG A 797 -25.38 17.33 -30.78
CA ARG A 797 -24.70 16.39 -31.67
C ARG A 797 -25.68 15.64 -32.57
N TRP A 798 -26.76 15.12 -31.99
CA TRP A 798 -27.81 14.42 -32.73
C TRP A 798 -28.60 15.33 -33.68
N GLU A 799 -28.87 16.57 -33.28
CA GLU A 799 -29.44 17.59 -34.18
C GLU A 799 -28.49 17.92 -35.34
N GLY A 800 -27.18 17.97 -35.06
CA GLY A 800 -26.14 18.08 -36.08
C GLY A 800 -26.11 16.89 -37.04
N TYR A 801 -26.28 15.66 -36.55
CA TYR A 801 -26.41 14.48 -37.41
C TYR A 801 -27.63 14.54 -38.32
N ALA A 802 -28.79 14.94 -37.79
CA ALA A 802 -30.01 15.12 -38.59
C ALA A 802 -29.81 16.18 -39.69
N TYR A 803 -29.23 17.34 -39.34
CA TYR A 803 -28.94 18.41 -40.29
C TYR A 803 -27.98 17.96 -41.40
N LYS A 804 -26.87 17.29 -41.03
CA LYS A 804 -25.89 16.78 -42.00
C LYS A 804 -26.50 15.72 -42.93
N TYR A 805 -27.33 14.82 -42.40
CA TYR A 805 -28.02 13.81 -43.19
C TYR A 805 -28.97 14.44 -44.22
N GLU A 806 -29.71 15.49 -43.84
CA GLU A 806 -30.58 16.24 -44.76
C GLU A 806 -29.82 16.91 -45.91
N HIS A 807 -28.52 17.19 -45.74
CA HIS A 807 -27.65 17.75 -46.79
C HIS A 807 -26.92 16.69 -47.63
N LEU A 808 -26.90 15.43 -47.18
CA LEU A 808 -26.33 14.29 -47.91
C LEU A 808 -27.35 13.59 -48.83
N ARG A 809 -28.64 13.88 -48.63
CA ARG A 809 -29.75 13.41 -49.47
C ARG A 809 -29.97 14.33 -50.65
#